data_AF-A0AAE5AIM9-F1
#
_entry.id   AF-A0AAE5AIM9-F1
#
_cell.length_a   1.000
_cell.length_b   1.000
_cell.length_c   1.000
_cell.angle_alpha   90.00
_cell.angle_beta   90.00
_cell.angle_gamma   90.00
#
_symmetry.space_group_name_H-M   'P 1'
#
loop_
_entity.id
_entity.type
_entity.pdbx_description
1 polymer ?
#
loop_
_entity_poly.entity_id
_entity_poly.type
_entity_poly.pdbx_seq_one_letter_code
_entity_poly.pdbx_strand_id
1 'polypeptide(L)'
;MLNTPTNSAKTHAALSSIITNKRRVSALKSLGIITIEDALTYYPFRVTNPLKIARLRDVRIGEEVAFYAQIQSINVVPMNARRGFRLEINVLQDQESSAQLIYFSKNRAYANWLSSRIKVGANVVIGGVSSTFNGRLQFAHPQVLTVDSAENCEDLPKSFDTVGSVEEGLARLCAPQPVYHANSRISSDHIHETVLSVLSMLSASAQPTQSALSSQIPNILPESVRTKRNLMTRAEAICAIHNPKSTDEFHKAIAALRYEEAFVSQVAVLQSRENSKANQAKSCNNSCFRNQFIESLPFELTSGQQEVIGEIICDMRELRPMRRLLQGEVGSGKTVVALAAMLEAVGSGYQAVLVAPTQVLASQHAENLRQMISRAGLKVPVIVVTGGMKLAERRRALASVASGEPALIVATHAAFSATFKPTNLALVVIDEQHRFGVAQRDVLMRKMSADSHTDNSHTDNSHTENSQITPHLLVMTATPIPRSAAMTWFGDLDASYLTELPGGRKPIRTFVVQESDASTMARMFSHIRARIDAGERAYVVCAHIEDDDSENAASADSANVGFDDSDLSTHNLPPSRKLHTVTGILKRLSALPQFKGIKFAQLTGRDDDATKRETMERFLRGDVQVLVATTVIEVGVDVPQASCIVIFDADRFGLAQLHQLRGRVGRGGTNSWAFLIAQTDGDTLAQERLKVVENSLDGAVIAQKDLELRNVGDVLGDSQSGGSSSLKLLRVVEDAKIIAESREDAAEILRDDVHLTSWTNLAGAVLDFTRGGSAQIVSN
;
A
#
# COMPACT_ATOMS: atom_id res chain seq x y z
N MET A 1 29.48 14.13 36.40
CA MET A 1 30.12 12.86 36.03
C MET A 1 29.95 12.70 34.52
N LEU A 2 31.06 12.49 33.82
CA LEU A 2 31.20 12.66 32.38
C LEU A 2 30.29 11.72 31.57
N ASN A 3 29.64 12.29 30.55
CA ASN A 3 28.95 11.63 29.45
C ASN A 3 29.80 10.50 28.87
N THR A 4 29.42 9.25 29.13
CA THR A 4 29.74 8.14 28.26
C THR A 4 28.80 8.21 27.05
N PRO A 5 29.31 8.17 25.79
CA PRO A 5 28.44 8.10 24.63
C PRO A 5 27.63 6.78 24.69
N THR A 6 26.33 6.89 24.48
CA THR A 6 25.35 5.80 24.54
C THR A 6 25.65 4.70 23.52
N ASN A 7 25.40 3.44 23.89
CA ASN A 7 25.61 2.24 23.05
C ASN A 7 24.92 2.31 21.67
N SER A 8 23.90 3.17 21.48
CA SER A 8 23.20 3.39 20.21
C SER A 8 24.07 4.09 19.14
N ALA A 9 25.17 4.74 19.51
CA ALA A 9 26.02 5.46 18.55
C ALA A 9 26.73 4.54 17.54
N LYS A 10 26.84 3.23 17.83
CA LYS A 10 27.49 2.26 16.93
C LYS A 10 26.56 1.78 15.81
N THR A 11 25.26 1.58 16.06
CA THR A 11 24.32 1.02 15.06
C THR A 11 23.93 2.02 13.96
N HIS A 12 23.97 3.33 14.24
CA HIS A 12 23.74 4.37 13.23
C HIS A 12 25.00 4.74 12.44
N ALA A 13 26.13 4.07 12.67
CA ALA A 13 27.36 4.33 11.91
C ALA A 13 27.17 3.97 10.42
N ALA A 14 27.81 4.75 9.55
CA ALA A 14 27.77 4.51 8.11
C ALA A 14 28.44 3.18 7.76
N LEU A 15 27.79 2.39 6.91
CA LEU A 15 28.28 1.07 6.49
C LEU A 15 29.63 1.16 5.73
N SER A 16 29.91 2.32 5.12
CA SER A 16 31.19 2.65 4.49
C SER A 16 32.38 2.70 5.45
N SER A 17 32.13 2.82 6.77
CA SER A 17 33.20 2.76 7.79
C SER A 17 33.71 1.34 8.03
N ILE A 18 32.90 0.33 7.70
CA ILE A 18 33.21 -1.09 7.91
C ILE A 18 33.64 -1.75 6.61
N ILE A 19 32.95 -1.44 5.50
CA ILE A 19 33.20 -2.09 4.22
C ILE A 19 34.15 -1.24 3.39
N THR A 20 35.35 -1.76 3.17
CA THR A 20 36.39 -1.10 2.35
C THR A 20 36.08 -1.14 0.86
N ASN A 21 35.26 -2.07 0.39
CA ASN A 21 34.89 -2.20 -1.02
C ASN A 21 33.85 -1.14 -1.44
N LYS A 22 34.34 -0.04 -2.01
CA LYS A 22 33.51 1.08 -2.50
C LYS A 22 32.40 0.68 -3.49
N ARG A 23 32.64 -0.33 -4.34
CA ARG A 23 31.61 -0.80 -5.30
C ARG A 23 30.45 -1.47 -4.59
N ARG A 24 30.76 -2.32 -3.59
CA ARG A 24 29.74 -3.02 -2.78
C ARG A 24 28.92 -2.02 -1.96
N VAL A 25 29.57 -1.04 -1.33
CA VAL A 25 28.88 0.05 -0.60
C VAL A 25 27.96 0.84 -1.54
N SER A 26 28.41 1.18 -2.75
CA SER A 26 27.57 1.89 -3.73
C SER A 26 26.38 1.05 -4.19
N ALA A 27 26.52 -0.27 -4.30
CA ALA A 27 25.42 -1.17 -4.67
C ALA A 27 24.40 -1.31 -3.54
N LEU A 28 24.85 -1.48 -2.30
CA LEU A 28 23.99 -1.52 -1.10
C LEU A 28 23.25 -0.19 -0.91
N LYS A 29 23.90 0.94 -1.16
CA LYS A 29 23.25 2.26 -1.12
C LYS A 29 22.11 2.39 -2.14
N SER A 30 22.19 1.70 -3.29
CA SER A 30 21.08 1.68 -4.27
C SER A 30 19.87 0.86 -3.80
N LEU A 31 20.04 0.04 -2.77
CA LEU A 31 18.95 -0.68 -2.08
C LEU A 31 18.48 0.05 -0.81
N GLY A 32 18.95 1.28 -0.58
CA GLY A 32 18.64 2.04 0.65
C GLY A 32 19.46 1.65 1.87
N ILE A 33 20.43 0.73 1.74
CA ILE A 33 21.27 0.28 2.86
C ILE A 33 22.48 1.22 3.01
N ILE A 34 22.43 2.11 3.99
CA ILE A 34 23.46 3.15 4.21
C ILE A 34 24.16 2.98 5.56
N THR A 35 23.42 2.58 6.58
CA THR A 35 23.89 2.39 7.96
C THR A 35 23.96 0.91 8.35
N ILE A 36 24.59 0.63 9.50
CA ILE A 36 24.61 -0.72 10.09
C ILE A 36 23.19 -1.19 10.42
N GLU A 37 22.37 -0.31 10.99
CA GLU A 37 20.96 -0.61 11.27
C GLU A 37 20.17 -0.92 10.00
N ASP A 38 20.40 -0.21 8.90
CA ASP A 38 19.73 -0.51 7.63
C ASP A 38 20.08 -1.92 7.15
N ALA A 39 21.33 -2.37 7.34
CA ALA A 39 21.74 -3.73 6.96
C ALA A 39 21.11 -4.80 7.86
N LEU A 40 21.02 -4.56 9.16
CA LEU A 40 20.38 -5.47 10.13
C LEU A 40 18.85 -5.52 10.00
N THR A 41 18.24 -4.49 9.42
CA THR A 41 16.79 -4.40 9.21
C THR A 41 16.42 -4.60 7.74
N TYR A 42 17.38 -5.02 6.90
CA TYR A 42 17.14 -5.44 5.52
C TYR A 42 16.81 -6.94 5.51
N TYR A 43 15.56 -7.25 5.78
CA TYR A 43 15.14 -8.63 6.02
C TYR A 43 15.07 -9.48 4.74
N PRO A 44 15.40 -10.78 4.83
CA PRO A 44 15.15 -11.72 3.74
C PRO A 44 13.65 -12.01 3.59
N PHE A 45 13.20 -12.23 2.35
CA PHE A 45 11.79 -12.46 2.05
C PHE A 45 11.41 -13.95 2.05
N ARG A 46 12.39 -14.84 1.95
CA ARG A 46 12.21 -16.29 2.07
C ARG A 46 13.49 -16.94 2.58
N VAL A 47 13.39 -18.22 2.92
CA VAL A 47 14.51 -19.07 3.28
C VAL A 47 14.54 -20.28 2.36
N THR A 48 15.72 -20.75 1.99
CA THR A 48 15.86 -21.98 1.19
C THR A 48 15.49 -23.20 2.01
N ASN A 49 15.02 -24.25 1.33
CA ASN A 49 14.80 -25.53 1.97
C ASN A 49 16.16 -26.15 2.37
N PRO A 50 16.24 -26.78 3.56
CA PRO A 50 17.41 -27.56 3.94
C PRO A 50 17.69 -28.65 2.90
N LEU A 51 18.91 -28.67 2.36
CA LEU A 51 19.32 -29.74 1.45
C LEU A 51 19.42 -31.07 2.20
N LYS A 52 18.95 -32.15 1.56
CA LYS A 52 19.10 -33.49 2.13
C LYS A 52 20.51 -34.01 1.89
N ILE A 53 21.18 -34.43 2.95
CA ILE A 53 22.47 -35.13 2.80
C ILE A 53 22.21 -36.49 2.14
N ALA A 54 22.81 -36.72 0.98
CA ALA A 54 22.68 -37.96 0.23
C ALA A 54 24.03 -38.41 -0.32
N ARG A 55 24.18 -39.71 -0.57
CA ARG A 55 25.27 -40.24 -1.40
C ARG A 55 24.83 -40.24 -2.85
N LEU A 56 25.74 -40.01 -3.78
CA LEU A 56 25.47 -39.94 -5.22
C LEU A 56 24.68 -41.13 -5.77
N ARG A 57 24.93 -42.33 -5.25
CA ARG A 57 24.22 -43.57 -5.61
C ARG A 57 22.74 -43.60 -5.19
N ASP A 58 22.37 -42.83 -4.18
CA ASP A 58 21.04 -42.84 -3.55
C ASP A 58 20.19 -41.63 -4.00
N VAL A 59 20.73 -40.75 -4.84
CA VAL A 59 20.06 -39.53 -5.33
C VAL A 59 19.00 -39.89 -6.37
N ARG A 60 17.76 -39.44 -6.16
CA ARG A 60 16.70 -39.53 -7.19
C ARG A 60 16.66 -38.26 -8.02
N ILE A 61 16.15 -38.36 -9.25
CA ILE A 61 16.03 -37.24 -10.19
C ILE A 61 15.01 -36.23 -9.66
N GLY A 62 15.35 -34.95 -9.69
CA GLY A 62 14.51 -33.85 -9.19
C GLY A 62 14.62 -33.60 -7.69
N GLU A 63 15.50 -34.30 -6.97
CA GLU A 63 15.75 -34.06 -5.55
C GLU A 63 16.81 -32.97 -5.33
N GLU A 64 16.57 -32.12 -4.35
CA GLU A 64 17.54 -31.16 -3.81
C GLU A 64 18.43 -31.86 -2.77
N VAL A 65 19.71 -32.05 -3.11
CA VAL A 65 20.65 -32.82 -2.30
C VAL A 65 21.97 -32.10 -2.09
N ALA A 66 22.61 -32.39 -0.96
CA ALA A 66 23.98 -32.02 -0.68
C ALA A 66 24.83 -33.30 -0.55
N PHE A 67 25.99 -33.32 -1.21
CA PHE A 67 26.90 -34.46 -1.19
C PHE A 67 28.36 -34.01 -1.30
N TYR A 68 29.26 -34.90 -0.89
CA TYR A 68 30.70 -34.72 -1.00
C TYR A 68 31.24 -35.47 -2.23
N ALA A 69 32.13 -34.85 -2.99
CA ALA A 69 32.81 -35.49 -4.11
C ALA A 69 34.19 -34.86 -4.40
N GLN A 70 35.01 -35.56 -5.19
CA GLN A 70 36.30 -35.08 -5.68
C GLN A 70 36.19 -34.71 -7.17
N ILE A 71 36.82 -33.61 -7.57
CA ILE A 71 36.80 -33.16 -8.97
C ILE A 71 37.78 -33.99 -9.82
N GLN A 72 37.29 -34.64 -10.86
CA GLN A 72 38.11 -35.41 -11.80
C GLN A 72 38.60 -34.61 -13.00
N SER A 73 37.71 -33.81 -13.61
CA SER A 73 38.05 -33.06 -14.83
C SER A 73 37.15 -31.84 -14.98
N ILE A 74 37.68 -30.82 -15.65
CA ILE A 74 37.01 -29.55 -15.92
C ILE A 74 37.18 -29.25 -17.41
N ASN A 75 36.06 -29.12 -18.12
CA ASN A 75 36.03 -28.86 -19.56
C ASN A 75 35.19 -27.61 -19.85
N VAL A 76 35.72 -26.69 -20.67
CA VAL A 76 34.96 -25.54 -21.18
C VAL A 76 34.57 -25.83 -22.63
N VAL A 77 33.28 -26.03 -22.88
CA VAL A 77 32.76 -26.43 -24.19
C VAL A 77 31.93 -25.27 -24.80
N PRO A 78 32.21 -24.83 -26.04
CA PRO A 78 31.34 -23.85 -26.72
C PRO A 78 29.99 -24.49 -27.09
N MET A 79 28.91 -23.72 -26.99
CA MET A 79 27.56 -24.20 -27.32
C MET A 79 27.31 -24.09 -28.83
N ASN A 80 26.93 -25.20 -29.47
CA ASN A 80 26.70 -25.24 -30.93
C ASN A 80 25.34 -24.66 -31.35
N ALA A 81 24.31 -24.77 -30.50
CA ALA A 81 22.93 -24.37 -30.83
C ALA A 81 22.60 -22.91 -30.46
N ARG A 82 23.38 -22.27 -29.59
CA ARG A 82 23.17 -20.90 -29.09
C ARG A 82 24.51 -20.23 -28.80
N ARG A 83 24.56 -18.90 -28.86
CA ARG A 83 25.75 -18.12 -28.49
C ARG A 83 26.03 -18.29 -26.98
N GLY A 84 27.10 -19.00 -26.62
CA GLY A 84 27.52 -19.19 -25.23
C GLY A 84 28.56 -20.31 -25.03
N PHE A 85 28.97 -20.50 -23.79
CA PHE A 85 29.90 -21.53 -23.32
C PHE A 85 29.25 -22.28 -22.16
N ARG A 86 29.52 -23.59 -22.04
CA ARG A 86 29.18 -24.38 -20.87
C ARG A 86 30.44 -24.92 -20.22
N LEU A 87 30.53 -24.79 -18.90
CA LEU A 87 31.57 -25.37 -18.08
C LEU A 87 31.05 -26.70 -17.55
N GLU A 88 31.71 -27.80 -17.89
CA GLU A 88 31.41 -29.16 -17.45
C GLU A 88 32.47 -29.60 -16.44
N ILE A 89 32.05 -29.88 -15.22
CA ILE A 89 32.92 -30.39 -14.14
C ILE A 89 32.46 -31.80 -13.81
N ASN A 90 33.32 -32.80 -14.03
CA ASN A 90 33.02 -34.17 -13.65
C ASN A 90 33.52 -34.42 -12.23
N VAL A 91 32.65 -34.93 -11.38
CA VAL A 91 32.94 -35.24 -9.98
C VAL A 91 32.73 -36.73 -9.71
N LEU A 92 33.53 -37.27 -8.80
CA LEU A 92 33.52 -38.67 -8.40
C LEU A 92 33.42 -38.79 -6.88
N GLN A 93 32.55 -39.68 -6.40
CA GLN A 93 32.43 -40.05 -5.00
C GLN A 93 32.75 -41.53 -4.84
N ASP A 94 33.61 -41.84 -3.88
CA ASP A 94 34.02 -43.21 -3.48
C ASP A 94 34.48 -44.12 -4.64
N GLN A 95 35.07 -43.55 -5.69
CA GLN A 95 35.56 -44.27 -6.89
C GLN A 95 34.51 -45.03 -7.72
N GLU A 96 33.24 -45.04 -7.32
CA GLU A 96 32.17 -45.79 -8.01
C GLU A 96 31.10 -44.88 -8.64
N SER A 97 30.78 -43.74 -8.00
CA SER A 97 29.65 -42.91 -8.41
C SER A 97 30.11 -41.58 -9.00
N SER A 98 29.70 -41.27 -10.23
CA SER A 98 30.07 -40.03 -10.93
C SER A 98 28.87 -39.14 -11.23
N ALA A 99 29.04 -37.82 -11.14
CA ALA A 99 28.08 -36.83 -11.61
C ALA A 99 28.76 -35.69 -12.37
N GLN A 100 27.94 -34.93 -13.10
CA GLN A 100 28.41 -33.80 -13.90
C GLN A 100 27.78 -32.49 -13.39
N LEU A 101 28.61 -31.51 -13.05
CA LEU A 101 28.16 -30.15 -12.71
C LEU A 101 28.27 -29.30 -13.98
N ILE A 102 27.20 -28.60 -14.34
CA ILE A 102 27.17 -27.76 -15.55
C ILE A 102 26.83 -26.33 -15.20
N TYR A 103 27.65 -25.38 -15.67
CA TYR A 103 27.37 -23.95 -15.64
C TYR A 103 27.22 -23.43 -17.05
N PHE A 104 26.11 -22.77 -17.35
CA PHE A 104 25.89 -22.07 -18.62
C PHE A 104 26.29 -20.61 -18.50
N SER A 105 27.07 -20.09 -19.45
CA SER A 105 27.43 -18.66 -19.48
C SER A 105 27.52 -18.15 -20.91
N LYS A 106 27.07 -16.91 -21.14
CA LYS A 106 27.26 -16.23 -22.43
C LYS A 106 28.71 -15.75 -22.62
N ASN A 107 29.48 -15.65 -21.55
CA ASN A 107 30.77 -14.96 -21.55
C ASN A 107 31.92 -15.91 -21.20
N ARG A 108 32.89 -16.07 -22.11
CA ARG A 108 34.02 -17.00 -21.94
C ARG A 108 34.87 -16.67 -20.72
N ALA A 109 35.02 -15.37 -20.42
CA ALA A 109 35.79 -14.89 -19.28
C ALA A 109 35.22 -15.39 -17.94
N TYR A 110 33.89 -15.49 -17.81
CA TYR A 110 33.25 -15.99 -16.60
C TYR A 110 33.47 -17.49 -16.42
N ALA A 111 33.34 -18.27 -17.49
CA ALA A 111 33.62 -19.71 -17.45
C ALA A 111 35.09 -20.00 -17.10
N ASN A 112 36.01 -19.22 -17.68
CA ASN A 112 37.44 -19.32 -17.34
C ASN A 112 37.72 -18.91 -15.89
N TRP A 113 37.12 -17.81 -15.42
CA TRP A 113 37.23 -17.37 -14.03
C TRP A 113 36.74 -18.43 -13.04
N LEU A 114 35.58 -19.03 -13.28
CA LEU A 114 35.05 -20.10 -12.42
C LEU A 114 35.95 -21.35 -12.46
N SER A 115 36.45 -21.74 -13.63
CA SER A 115 37.39 -22.86 -13.77
C SER A 115 38.71 -22.61 -13.04
N SER A 116 39.18 -21.36 -12.95
CA SER A 116 40.43 -21.02 -12.25
C SER A 116 40.32 -21.13 -10.72
N ARG A 117 39.10 -21.08 -10.19
CA ARG A 117 38.80 -21.19 -8.75
C ARG A 117 38.72 -22.63 -8.26
N ILE A 118 38.56 -23.58 -9.18
CA ILE A 118 38.32 -24.99 -8.89
C ILE A 118 39.49 -25.82 -9.42
N LYS A 119 40.20 -26.52 -8.53
CA LYS A 119 41.36 -27.34 -8.92
C LYS A 119 40.93 -28.79 -9.17
N VAL A 120 41.48 -29.41 -10.21
CA VAL A 120 41.35 -30.86 -10.42
C VAL A 120 41.98 -31.60 -9.24
N GLY A 121 41.29 -32.62 -8.72
CA GLY A 121 41.68 -33.36 -7.52
C GLY A 121 41.23 -32.73 -6.20
N ALA A 122 40.63 -31.53 -6.22
CA ALA A 122 40.14 -30.90 -5.00
C ALA A 122 38.87 -31.60 -4.46
N ASN A 123 38.77 -31.63 -3.14
CA ASN A 123 37.61 -32.10 -2.40
C ASN A 123 36.57 -30.99 -2.32
N VAL A 124 35.33 -31.29 -2.70
CA VAL A 124 34.23 -30.32 -2.72
C VAL A 124 32.97 -30.88 -2.09
N VAL A 125 32.20 -30.00 -1.46
CA VAL A 125 30.82 -30.25 -1.09
C VAL A 125 29.93 -29.52 -2.07
N ILE A 126 28.94 -30.23 -2.61
CA ILE A 126 28.10 -29.77 -3.71
C ILE A 126 26.65 -29.82 -3.26
N GLY A 127 25.92 -28.74 -3.50
CA GLY A 127 24.49 -28.63 -3.23
C GLY A 127 23.72 -28.21 -4.48
N GLY A 128 22.64 -28.92 -4.81
CA GLY A 128 21.80 -28.53 -5.94
C GLY A 128 20.72 -29.54 -6.30
N VAL A 129 19.96 -29.21 -7.34
CA VAL A 129 18.89 -30.06 -7.88
C VAL A 129 19.48 -31.10 -8.84
N SER A 130 19.15 -32.36 -8.63
CA SER A 130 19.55 -33.44 -9.53
C SER A 130 18.71 -33.43 -10.81
N SER A 131 19.39 -33.56 -11.94
CA SER A 131 18.79 -33.71 -13.27
C SER A 131 19.51 -34.83 -14.02
N THR A 132 18.98 -35.24 -15.17
CA THR A 132 19.67 -36.23 -16.02
C THR A 132 19.78 -35.75 -17.44
N PHE A 133 20.94 -35.97 -18.05
CA PHE A 133 21.20 -35.71 -19.46
C PHE A 133 22.06 -36.83 -20.02
N ASN A 134 21.65 -37.42 -21.15
CA ASN A 134 22.30 -38.60 -21.75
C ASN A 134 22.56 -39.75 -20.77
N GLY A 135 21.63 -40.00 -19.85
CA GLY A 135 21.73 -41.08 -18.85
C GLY A 135 22.77 -40.84 -17.74
N ARG A 136 23.38 -39.65 -17.67
CA ARG A 136 24.27 -39.26 -16.57
C ARG A 136 23.55 -38.30 -15.62
N LEU A 137 23.84 -38.44 -14.32
CA LEU A 137 23.34 -37.55 -13.29
C LEU A 137 24.06 -36.20 -13.38
N GLN A 138 23.29 -35.13 -13.43
CA GLN A 138 23.77 -33.78 -13.70
C GLN A 138 23.18 -32.77 -12.72
N PHE A 139 23.97 -31.80 -12.31
CA PHE A 139 23.52 -30.64 -11.53
C PHE A 139 23.76 -29.37 -12.33
N ALA A 140 22.70 -28.60 -12.61
CA ALA A 140 22.81 -27.33 -13.30
C ALA A 140 23.01 -26.20 -12.29
N HIS A 141 24.05 -25.38 -12.46
CA HIS A 141 24.42 -24.28 -11.56
C HIS A 141 24.42 -24.64 -10.06
N PRO A 142 25.05 -25.76 -9.63
CA PRO A 142 25.07 -26.12 -8.22
C PRO A 142 25.94 -25.14 -7.41
N GLN A 143 25.66 -25.06 -6.11
CA GLN A 143 26.55 -24.42 -5.16
C GLN A 143 27.71 -25.38 -4.84
N VAL A 144 28.94 -24.87 -4.87
CA VAL A 144 30.15 -25.69 -4.66
C VAL A 144 31.02 -25.01 -3.61
N LEU A 145 31.31 -25.74 -2.54
CA LEU A 145 32.24 -25.33 -1.49
C LEU A 145 33.51 -26.19 -1.59
N THR A 146 34.67 -25.54 -1.65
CA THR A 146 35.97 -26.22 -1.63
C THR A 146 36.37 -26.55 -0.20
N VAL A 147 36.71 -27.81 0.05
CA VAL A 147 37.23 -28.27 1.34
C VAL A 147 38.74 -28.16 1.29
N ASP A 148 39.31 -27.29 2.13
CA ASP A 148 40.76 -27.13 2.27
C ASP A 148 41.17 -27.62 3.65
N SER A 149 41.99 -28.67 3.70
CA SER A 149 42.49 -29.23 4.96
C SER A 149 43.54 -28.29 5.53
N ALA A 150 43.44 -27.96 6.82
CA ALA A 150 44.18 -26.90 7.51
C ALA A 150 45.73 -27.01 7.55
N GLU A 151 46.35 -27.83 6.69
CA GLU A 151 47.80 -28.01 6.63
C GLU A 151 48.51 -27.10 5.62
N ASN A 152 47.79 -26.39 4.73
CA ASN A 152 48.41 -25.51 3.73
C ASN A 152 47.66 -24.19 3.54
N CYS A 153 47.99 -23.16 4.35
CA CYS A 153 48.09 -21.73 3.99
C CYS A 153 47.76 -20.82 5.19
N GLU A 154 48.78 -20.16 5.75
CA GLU A 154 48.60 -19.07 6.72
C GLU A 154 48.32 -17.70 6.05
N ASP A 155 48.38 -17.56 4.72
CA ASP A 155 48.52 -16.23 4.07
C ASP A 155 47.50 -15.86 2.96
N LEU A 156 46.35 -16.52 2.84
CA LEU A 156 45.30 -16.10 1.88
C LEU A 156 44.00 -15.73 2.60
N PRO A 157 43.32 -14.63 2.21
CA PRO A 157 42.00 -14.30 2.76
C PRO A 157 41.04 -15.45 2.47
N LYS A 158 40.58 -16.14 3.52
CA LYS A 158 39.61 -17.24 3.43
C LYS A 158 38.41 -16.76 2.61
N SER A 159 38.29 -17.21 1.36
CA SER A 159 37.11 -16.93 0.57
C SER A 159 35.91 -17.66 1.17
N PHE A 160 34.72 -17.06 1.12
CA PHE A 160 33.50 -17.62 1.69
C PHE A 160 33.19 -19.04 1.17
N ASP A 161 33.65 -19.36 -0.04
CA ASP A 161 33.48 -20.67 -0.70
C ASP A 161 34.42 -21.77 -0.17
N THR A 162 35.28 -21.45 0.80
CA THR A 162 36.25 -22.39 1.39
C THR A 162 35.83 -22.78 2.80
N VAL A 163 35.83 -24.09 3.09
CA VAL A 163 35.47 -24.68 4.39
C VAL A 163 36.61 -25.57 4.91
N GLY A 164 36.78 -25.63 6.23
CA GLY A 164 37.89 -26.36 6.86
C GLY A 164 37.69 -27.87 6.95
N SER A 165 36.44 -28.34 6.78
CA SER A 165 36.10 -29.77 6.80
C SER A 165 34.90 -30.10 5.92
N VAL A 166 34.75 -31.38 5.57
CA VAL A 166 33.60 -31.90 4.81
C VAL A 166 32.30 -31.74 5.62
N GLU A 167 32.35 -32.00 6.92
CA GLU A 167 31.20 -31.90 7.82
C GLU A 167 30.71 -30.46 7.94
N GLU A 168 31.62 -29.49 8.05
CA GLU A 168 31.28 -28.05 8.04
C GLU A 168 30.65 -27.62 6.71
N GLY A 169 31.20 -28.09 5.58
CA GLY A 169 30.64 -27.83 4.26
C GLY A 169 29.23 -28.39 4.07
N LEU A 170 28.99 -29.63 4.51
CA LEU A 170 27.67 -30.24 4.48
C LEU A 170 26.70 -29.50 5.40
N ALA A 171 27.09 -29.18 6.64
CA ALA A 171 26.26 -28.44 7.57
C ALA A 171 25.84 -27.07 7.00
N ARG A 172 26.76 -26.38 6.31
CA ARG A 172 26.51 -25.04 5.74
C ARG A 172 25.60 -25.05 4.51
N LEU A 173 25.70 -26.07 3.65
CA LEU A 173 24.81 -26.24 2.49
C LEU A 173 23.43 -26.78 2.90
N CYS A 174 23.37 -27.58 3.97
CA CYS A 174 22.11 -28.08 4.50
C CYS A 174 21.42 -27.07 5.41
N ALA A 175 22.14 -26.06 5.91
CA ALA A 175 21.55 -24.99 6.68
C ALA A 175 20.61 -24.16 5.79
N PRO A 176 19.44 -23.75 6.32
CA PRO A 176 18.53 -22.87 5.59
C PRO A 176 19.22 -21.52 5.31
N GLN A 177 19.26 -21.11 4.05
CA GLN A 177 19.89 -19.85 3.64
C GLN A 177 18.84 -18.77 3.36
N PRO A 178 18.96 -17.58 3.98
CA PRO A 178 18.04 -16.49 3.74
C PRO A 178 18.23 -15.87 2.35
N VAL A 179 17.13 -15.54 1.69
CA VAL A 179 17.13 -14.94 0.36
C VAL A 179 16.64 -13.49 0.45
N TYR A 180 17.44 -12.57 -0.05
CA TYR A 180 17.23 -11.13 0.01
C TYR A 180 16.79 -10.57 -1.35
N HIS A 181 16.07 -9.44 -1.32
CA HIS A 181 15.79 -8.68 -2.53
C HIS A 181 17.10 -8.18 -3.14
N ALA A 182 17.49 -8.79 -4.27
CA ALA A 182 18.71 -8.48 -5.01
C ALA A 182 18.40 -7.54 -6.18
N ASN A 183 19.43 -6.93 -6.77
CA ASN A 183 19.28 -6.16 -7.99
C ASN A 183 20.42 -6.49 -8.97
N SER A 184 20.41 -5.88 -10.16
CA SER A 184 21.45 -6.11 -11.18
C SER A 184 22.88 -5.76 -10.73
N ARG A 185 23.05 -5.02 -9.62
CA ARG A 185 24.34 -4.57 -9.08
C ARG A 185 24.87 -5.45 -7.94
N ILE A 186 24.00 -6.17 -7.21
CA ILE A 186 24.40 -7.00 -6.06
C ILE A 186 23.49 -8.22 -5.92
N SER A 187 24.09 -9.40 -5.69
CA SER A 187 23.39 -10.66 -5.45
C SER A 187 22.93 -10.81 -4.01
N SER A 188 21.93 -11.67 -3.79
CA SER A 188 21.44 -12.05 -2.44
C SER A 188 22.57 -12.54 -1.55
N ASP A 189 23.49 -13.37 -2.07
CA ASP A 189 24.61 -13.91 -1.31
C ASP A 189 25.55 -12.81 -0.78
N HIS A 190 25.85 -11.80 -1.60
CA HIS A 190 26.71 -10.70 -1.18
C HIS A 190 26.03 -9.76 -0.17
N ILE A 191 24.69 -9.64 -0.22
CA ILE A 191 23.92 -8.95 0.81
C ILE A 191 24.03 -9.76 2.11
N HIS A 192 23.76 -11.06 2.06
CA HIS A 192 23.85 -11.96 3.20
C HIS A 192 25.24 -11.96 3.86
N GLU A 193 26.31 -12.07 3.07
CA GLU A 193 27.71 -11.94 3.52
C GLU A 193 27.95 -10.65 4.30
N THR A 194 27.41 -9.55 3.77
CA THR A 194 27.58 -8.23 4.38
C THR A 194 26.89 -8.17 5.74
N VAL A 195 25.66 -8.69 5.84
CA VAL A 195 24.91 -8.72 7.08
C VAL A 195 25.59 -9.63 8.12
N LEU A 196 26.08 -10.80 7.72
CA LEU A 196 26.84 -11.68 8.62
C LEU A 196 28.14 -11.02 9.11
N SER A 197 28.85 -10.30 8.23
CA SER A 197 30.05 -9.57 8.62
C SER A 197 29.73 -8.51 9.68
N VAL A 198 28.60 -7.80 9.54
CA VAL A 198 28.12 -6.82 10.51
C VAL A 198 27.76 -7.51 11.83
N LEU A 199 26.98 -8.59 11.80
CA LEU A 199 26.62 -9.35 13.01
C LEU A 199 27.84 -9.88 13.75
N SER A 200 28.81 -10.42 13.02
CA SER A 200 30.05 -10.95 13.60
C SER A 200 30.86 -9.85 14.29
N MET A 201 30.98 -8.65 13.70
CA MET A 201 31.63 -7.50 14.32
C MET A 201 30.95 -7.06 15.61
N LEU A 202 29.61 -6.96 15.61
CA LEU A 202 28.86 -6.57 16.81
C LEU A 202 29.07 -7.60 17.94
N SER A 203 29.11 -8.89 17.59
CA SER A 203 29.39 -9.98 18.54
C SER A 203 30.83 -10.02 19.07
N ALA A 204 31.83 -9.69 18.24
CA ALA A 204 33.25 -9.81 18.56
C ALA A 204 33.77 -8.74 19.53
N SER A 205 33.00 -7.67 19.74
CA SER A 205 33.39 -6.56 20.62
C SER A 205 33.13 -6.81 22.11
N ALA A 206 32.66 -8.00 22.51
CA ALA A 206 32.52 -8.42 23.90
C ALA A 206 32.71 -9.95 24.06
N GLN A 207 33.02 -10.40 25.29
CA GLN A 207 33.25 -11.81 25.63
C GLN A 207 32.09 -12.74 25.18
N PRO A 208 32.36 -14.03 24.87
CA PRO A 208 31.46 -14.92 24.14
C PRO A 208 30.36 -15.51 25.03
N THR A 209 29.44 -14.66 25.48
CA THR A 209 28.14 -15.07 26.01
C THR A 209 27.06 -14.27 25.29
N GLN A 210 25.87 -14.86 25.11
CA GLN A 210 24.72 -14.26 24.41
C GLN A 210 24.33 -12.85 24.92
N SER A 211 24.86 -12.40 26.08
CA SER A 211 24.66 -11.07 26.65
C SER A 211 25.34 -9.92 25.87
N ALA A 212 26.31 -10.22 25.00
CA ALA A 212 27.05 -9.22 24.22
C ALA A 212 26.17 -8.55 23.15
N LEU A 213 25.47 -9.34 22.35
CA LEU A 213 24.62 -8.84 21.26
C LEU A 213 23.38 -8.10 21.79
N SER A 214 22.80 -8.57 22.90
CA SER A 214 21.69 -7.89 23.58
C SER A 214 22.06 -6.51 24.14
N SER A 215 23.35 -6.25 24.37
CA SER A 215 23.81 -4.92 24.83
C SER A 215 23.89 -3.87 23.71
N GLN A 216 24.04 -4.32 22.45
CA GLN A 216 24.11 -3.45 21.27
C GLN A 216 22.80 -3.36 20.51
N ILE A 217 22.00 -4.42 20.56
CA ILE A 217 20.64 -4.47 20.00
C ILE A 217 19.68 -4.62 21.20
N PRO A 218 19.28 -3.51 21.83
CA PRO A 218 18.38 -3.57 22.97
C PRO A 218 16.98 -4.04 22.54
N ASN A 219 16.28 -4.70 23.47
CA ASN A 219 14.88 -5.06 23.26
C ASN A 219 14.00 -3.80 23.26
N ILE A 220 13.10 -3.72 22.29
CA ILE A 220 12.09 -2.68 22.19
C ILE A 220 10.82 -3.10 22.94
N LEU A 221 10.46 -4.38 22.81
CA LEU A 221 9.30 -4.95 23.52
C LEU A 221 9.56 -5.03 25.04
N PRO A 222 8.61 -4.57 25.87
CA PRO A 222 8.62 -4.83 27.30
C PRO A 222 8.72 -6.33 27.62
N GLU A 223 9.41 -6.68 28.71
CA GLU A 223 9.59 -8.09 29.10
C GLU A 223 8.28 -8.79 29.46
N SER A 224 7.31 -8.06 30.01
CA SER A 224 5.96 -8.54 30.26
C SER A 224 5.26 -9.00 28.98
N VAL A 225 5.33 -8.20 27.91
CA VAL A 225 4.72 -8.51 26.60
C VAL A 225 5.45 -9.70 25.95
N ARG A 226 6.79 -9.69 25.98
CA ARG A 226 7.62 -10.75 25.40
C ARG A 226 7.34 -12.11 26.03
N THR A 227 7.25 -12.18 27.36
CA THR A 227 6.98 -13.42 28.10
C THR A 227 5.55 -13.90 27.93
N LYS A 228 4.56 -12.99 27.97
CA LYS A 228 3.14 -13.28 27.71
C LYS A 228 2.90 -13.91 26.34
N ARG A 229 3.61 -13.42 25.30
CA ARG A 229 3.46 -13.86 23.90
C ARG A 229 4.50 -14.90 23.46
N ASN A 230 5.39 -15.34 24.35
CA ASN A 230 6.48 -16.29 24.08
C ASN A 230 7.36 -15.89 22.86
N LEU A 231 7.78 -14.62 22.83
CA LEU A 231 8.56 -14.04 21.73
C LEU A 231 10.08 -14.10 21.99
N MET A 232 10.85 -14.24 20.91
CA MET A 232 12.31 -14.09 20.94
C MET A 232 12.71 -12.67 21.33
N THR A 233 13.90 -12.50 21.91
CA THR A 233 14.48 -11.16 22.06
C THR A 233 14.86 -10.58 20.70
N ARG A 234 14.94 -9.25 20.56
CA ARG A 234 15.26 -8.59 19.29
C ARG A 234 16.60 -9.04 18.72
N ALA A 235 17.62 -9.16 19.59
CA ALA A 235 18.94 -9.65 19.19
C ALA A 235 18.90 -11.11 18.69
N GLU A 236 18.16 -11.99 19.37
CA GLU A 236 17.98 -13.39 18.93
C GLU A 236 17.21 -13.46 17.61
N ALA A 237 16.14 -12.67 17.47
CA ALA A 237 15.33 -12.67 16.25
C ALA A 237 16.11 -12.14 15.04
N ILE A 238 16.91 -11.07 15.18
CA ILE A 238 17.78 -10.57 14.11
C ILE A 238 18.86 -11.60 13.74
N CYS A 239 19.45 -12.29 14.71
CA CYS A 239 20.39 -13.38 14.42
C CYS A 239 19.71 -14.54 13.70
N ALA A 240 18.53 -14.96 14.16
CA ALA A 240 17.80 -16.09 13.61
C ALA A 240 17.20 -15.82 12.22
N ILE A 241 16.80 -14.59 11.90
CA ILE A 241 16.30 -14.26 10.55
C ILE A 241 17.45 -14.23 9.53
N HIS A 242 18.63 -13.75 9.93
CA HIS A 242 19.79 -13.65 9.03
C HIS A 242 20.69 -14.87 9.03
N ASN A 243 20.68 -15.71 10.06
CA ASN A 243 21.47 -16.93 10.16
C ASN A 243 20.67 -18.06 10.86
N PRO A 244 19.57 -18.54 10.26
CA PRO A 244 18.72 -19.54 10.88
C PRO A 244 19.42 -20.91 10.94
N LYS A 245 19.29 -21.62 12.07
CA LYS A 245 19.70 -23.03 12.15
C LYS A 245 18.61 -23.97 11.62
N SER A 246 17.37 -23.51 11.63
CA SER A 246 16.20 -24.25 11.13
C SER A 246 15.17 -23.33 10.51
N THR A 247 14.31 -23.87 9.64
CA THR A 247 13.18 -23.13 9.05
C THR A 247 12.16 -22.69 10.11
N ASP A 248 11.97 -23.48 11.18
CA ASP A 248 11.11 -23.11 12.31
C ASP A 248 11.66 -21.91 13.10
N GLU A 249 12.97 -21.87 13.33
CA GLU A 249 13.64 -20.75 13.99
C GLU A 249 13.52 -19.47 13.15
N PHE A 250 13.65 -19.56 11.82
CA PHE A 250 13.42 -18.46 10.89
C PHE A 250 11.99 -17.91 10.99
N HIS A 251 10.98 -18.78 11.00
CA HIS A 251 9.58 -18.35 11.12
C HIS A 251 9.27 -17.73 12.49
N LYS A 252 9.83 -18.28 13.57
CA LYS A 252 9.70 -17.69 14.92
C LYS A 252 10.34 -16.30 15.00
N ALA A 253 11.49 -16.11 14.36
CA ALA A 253 12.16 -14.81 14.28
C ALA A 253 11.32 -13.78 13.51
N ILE A 254 10.77 -14.15 12.36
CA ILE A 254 9.86 -13.29 11.59
C ILE A 254 8.63 -12.93 12.43
N ALA A 255 8.02 -13.90 13.10
CA ALA A 255 6.84 -13.65 13.93
C ALA A 255 7.15 -12.66 15.07
N ALA A 256 8.31 -12.79 15.72
CA ALA A 256 8.73 -11.87 16.78
C ALA A 256 8.97 -10.44 16.26
N LEU A 257 9.70 -10.27 15.16
CA LEU A 257 9.97 -8.96 14.57
C LEU A 257 8.72 -8.29 14.01
N ARG A 258 7.81 -9.09 13.45
CA ARG A 258 6.50 -8.65 12.97
C ARG A 258 5.60 -8.19 14.13
N TYR A 259 5.60 -8.92 15.25
CA TYR A 259 4.90 -8.51 16.46
C TYR A 259 5.49 -7.21 17.02
N GLU A 260 6.82 -7.08 17.05
CA GLU A 260 7.50 -5.86 17.49
C GLU A 260 7.08 -4.65 16.64
N GLU A 261 7.07 -4.79 15.31
CA GLU A 261 6.63 -3.73 14.40
C GLU A 261 5.14 -3.37 14.60
N ALA A 262 4.27 -4.38 14.76
CA ALA A 262 2.87 -4.17 15.10
C ALA A 262 2.72 -3.40 16.41
N PHE A 263 3.41 -3.84 17.46
CA PHE A 263 3.36 -3.23 18.78
C PHE A 263 3.83 -1.77 18.77
N VAL A 264 4.99 -1.47 18.16
CA VAL A 264 5.49 -0.10 18.01
C VAL A 264 4.47 0.76 17.26
N SER A 265 3.89 0.25 16.17
CA SER A 265 2.88 0.98 15.40
C SER A 265 1.62 1.27 16.23
N GLN A 266 1.15 0.31 17.03
CA GLN A 266 -0.05 0.46 17.83
C GLN A 266 0.17 1.39 19.04
N VAL A 267 1.34 1.35 19.67
CA VAL A 267 1.72 2.30 20.73
C VAL A 267 1.76 3.72 20.16
N ALA A 268 2.37 3.93 18.99
CA ALA A 268 2.41 5.24 18.33
C ALA A 268 0.99 5.78 18.05
N VAL A 269 0.12 4.93 17.52
CA VAL A 269 -1.29 5.26 17.23
C VAL A 269 -2.05 5.63 18.50
N LEU A 270 -1.94 4.80 19.55
CA LEU A 270 -2.64 5.04 20.82
C LEU A 270 -2.12 6.28 21.55
N GLN A 271 -0.80 6.54 21.54
CA GLN A 271 -0.25 7.78 22.06
C GLN A 271 -0.72 9.01 21.28
N SER A 272 -0.77 8.94 19.96
CA SER A 272 -1.31 10.01 19.12
C SER A 272 -2.78 10.30 19.47
N ARG A 273 -3.56 9.25 19.72
CA ARG A 273 -4.95 9.35 20.17
C ARG A 273 -5.05 10.01 21.55
N GLU A 274 -4.22 9.61 22.51
CA GLU A 274 -4.23 10.17 23.87
C GLU A 274 -3.79 11.64 23.88
N ASN A 275 -2.73 11.98 23.14
CA ASN A 275 -2.30 13.36 22.95
C ASN A 275 -3.39 14.21 22.27
N SER A 276 -4.17 13.62 21.36
CA SER A 276 -5.29 14.31 20.71
C SER A 276 -6.47 14.54 21.65
N LYS A 277 -6.68 13.66 22.65
CA LYS A 277 -7.68 13.87 23.72
C LYS A 277 -7.29 14.98 24.70
N ALA A 278 -5.99 15.26 24.84
CA ALA A 278 -5.51 16.35 25.69
C ALA A 278 -5.85 17.74 25.11
N ASN A 279 -6.05 17.83 23.79
CA ASN A 279 -6.53 19.06 23.16
C ASN A 279 -8.01 19.28 23.48
N GLN A 280 -8.43 20.54 23.53
CA GLN A 280 -9.83 20.90 23.73
C GLN A 280 -10.54 21.12 22.38
N ALA A 281 -11.81 20.77 22.30
CA ALA A 281 -12.68 21.03 21.16
C ALA A 281 -13.90 21.86 21.57
N LYS A 282 -14.61 22.38 20.56
CA LYS A 282 -15.81 23.18 20.76
C LYS A 282 -17.04 22.28 20.91
N SER A 283 -17.62 22.26 22.10
CA SER A 283 -18.85 21.51 22.39
C SER A 283 -20.03 22.00 21.52
N CYS A 284 -20.61 21.11 20.72
CA CYS A 284 -21.74 21.39 19.85
C CYS A 284 -23.03 20.78 20.43
N ASN A 285 -23.82 21.58 21.16
CA ASN A 285 -24.97 21.09 21.91
C ASN A 285 -26.34 21.48 21.32
N ASN A 286 -26.37 22.32 20.28
CA ASN A 286 -27.63 22.80 19.72
C ASN A 286 -28.08 21.97 18.51
N SER A 287 -29.20 21.27 18.69
CA SER A 287 -29.75 20.34 17.70
C SER A 287 -30.88 20.89 16.85
N CYS A 288 -31.25 22.17 16.99
CA CYS A 288 -32.42 22.72 16.31
C CYS A 288 -32.35 22.59 14.78
N PHE A 289 -31.24 23.01 14.16
CA PHE A 289 -31.07 22.97 12.72
C PHE A 289 -30.99 21.55 12.18
N ARG A 290 -30.34 20.65 12.94
CA ARG A 290 -30.27 19.23 12.60
C ARG A 290 -31.65 18.58 12.61
N ASN A 291 -32.43 18.75 13.67
CA ASN A 291 -33.75 18.13 13.78
C ASN A 291 -34.69 18.65 12.68
N GLN A 292 -34.69 19.97 12.43
CA GLN A 292 -35.45 20.58 11.34
C GLN A 292 -35.05 20.04 9.96
N PHE A 293 -33.75 19.80 9.74
CA PHE A 293 -33.27 19.17 8.51
C PHE A 293 -33.77 17.73 8.37
N ILE A 294 -33.61 16.89 9.42
CA ILE A 294 -34.02 15.48 9.39
C ILE A 294 -35.52 15.36 9.12
N GLU A 295 -36.35 16.18 9.78
CA GLU A 295 -37.81 16.22 9.58
C GLU A 295 -38.22 16.65 8.15
N SER A 296 -37.37 17.43 7.45
CA SER A 296 -37.66 17.91 6.10
C SER A 296 -37.36 16.90 4.98
N LEU A 297 -36.71 15.79 5.31
CA LEU A 297 -36.26 14.81 4.33
C LEU A 297 -37.45 14.11 3.63
N PRO A 298 -37.37 13.86 2.31
CA PRO A 298 -38.41 13.14 1.58
C PRO A 298 -38.49 11.63 1.91
N PHE A 299 -37.60 11.13 2.77
CA PHE A 299 -37.42 9.72 3.08
C PHE A 299 -37.03 9.59 4.55
N GLU A 300 -37.27 8.41 5.11
CA GLU A 300 -36.81 8.06 6.45
C GLU A 300 -35.33 7.65 6.42
N LEU A 301 -34.59 8.07 7.45
CA LEU A 301 -33.21 7.64 7.64
C LEU A 301 -33.18 6.16 8.04
N THR A 302 -32.26 5.41 7.46
CA THR A 302 -32.02 3.99 7.81
C THR A 302 -31.53 3.85 9.26
N SER A 303 -31.72 2.70 9.91
CA SER A 303 -31.22 2.44 11.28
C SER A 303 -29.74 2.78 11.43
N GLY A 304 -28.90 2.31 10.50
CA GLY A 304 -27.47 2.59 10.54
C GLY A 304 -27.12 4.08 10.39
N GLN A 305 -27.91 4.84 9.61
CA GLN A 305 -27.72 6.30 9.52
C GLN A 305 -28.07 7.00 10.82
N GLN A 306 -29.15 6.59 11.49
CA GLN A 306 -29.57 7.18 12.77
C GLN A 306 -28.55 6.89 13.89
N GLU A 307 -28.07 5.65 13.97
CA GLU A 307 -27.03 5.23 14.91
C GLU A 307 -25.74 6.05 14.72
N VAL A 308 -25.22 6.09 13.49
CA VAL A 308 -23.97 6.80 13.18
C VAL A 308 -24.10 8.31 13.40
N ILE A 309 -25.24 8.92 13.06
CA ILE A 309 -25.50 10.33 13.38
C ILE A 309 -25.46 10.53 14.90
N GLY A 310 -26.11 9.65 15.68
CA GLY A 310 -26.09 9.68 17.13
C GLY A 310 -24.67 9.58 17.73
N GLU A 311 -23.85 8.65 17.22
CA GLU A 311 -22.44 8.50 17.62
C GLU A 311 -21.63 9.78 17.38
N ILE A 312 -21.72 10.33 16.16
CA ILE A 312 -21.01 11.56 15.77
C ILE A 312 -21.39 12.73 16.67
N ILE A 313 -22.69 12.89 16.95
CA ILE A 313 -23.19 13.99 17.79
C ILE A 313 -22.77 13.80 19.24
N CYS A 314 -22.83 12.57 19.75
CA CYS A 314 -22.38 12.27 21.11
C CYS A 314 -20.93 12.74 21.31
N ASP A 315 -20.05 12.41 20.36
CA ASP A 315 -18.65 12.86 20.40
C ASP A 315 -18.51 14.38 20.23
N MET A 316 -19.30 15.02 19.36
CA MET A 316 -19.25 16.48 19.13
C MET A 316 -19.72 17.31 20.34
N ARG A 317 -20.46 16.71 21.27
CA ARG A 317 -20.90 17.36 22.50
C ARG A 317 -19.80 17.39 23.55
N GLU A 318 -18.84 16.48 23.47
CA GLU A 318 -17.72 16.44 24.39
C GLU A 318 -16.70 17.56 24.12
N LEU A 319 -15.94 17.94 25.15
CA LEU A 319 -14.84 18.92 25.03
C LEU A 319 -13.57 18.32 24.43
N ARG A 320 -13.60 17.05 24.01
CA ARG A 320 -12.50 16.37 23.33
C ARG A 320 -12.72 16.39 21.81
N PRO A 321 -11.67 16.59 20.98
CA PRO A 321 -11.78 16.52 19.53
C PRO A 321 -12.28 15.14 19.09
N MET A 322 -13.33 15.15 18.28
CA MET A 322 -13.82 13.95 17.61
C MET A 322 -12.91 13.69 16.41
N ARG A 323 -12.53 12.42 16.20
CA ARG A 323 -11.78 11.98 15.03
C ARG A 323 -12.39 10.68 14.53
N ARG A 324 -13.18 10.76 13.46
CA ARG A 324 -14.01 9.62 13.04
C ARG A 324 -13.92 9.39 11.53
N LEU A 325 -13.80 8.13 11.15
CA LEU A 325 -13.89 7.63 9.79
C LEU A 325 -15.31 7.12 9.54
N LEU A 326 -16.07 7.83 8.72
CA LEU A 326 -17.35 7.41 8.18
C LEU A 326 -17.15 6.59 6.91
N GLN A 327 -17.27 5.28 7.05
CA GLN A 327 -17.17 4.34 5.95
C GLN A 327 -18.56 3.90 5.51
N GLY A 328 -18.80 3.92 4.20
CA GLY A 328 -20.04 3.38 3.65
C GLY A 328 -19.96 3.26 2.14
N GLU A 329 -20.83 2.45 1.56
CA GLU A 329 -20.86 2.27 0.11
C GLU A 329 -21.22 3.56 -0.64
N VAL A 330 -20.88 3.64 -1.92
CA VAL A 330 -21.32 4.74 -2.79
C VAL A 330 -22.84 4.78 -2.78
N GLY A 331 -23.44 5.87 -2.29
CA GLY A 331 -24.90 6.02 -2.21
C GLY A 331 -25.54 5.59 -0.89
N SER A 332 -24.77 5.19 0.13
CA SER A 332 -25.29 4.88 1.48
C SER A 332 -25.79 6.10 2.28
N GLY A 333 -25.81 7.29 1.68
CA GLY A 333 -26.25 8.53 2.33
C GLY A 333 -25.18 9.23 3.19
N LYS A 334 -23.89 8.96 2.99
CA LYS A 334 -22.77 9.64 3.69
C LYS A 334 -22.92 11.16 3.76
N THR A 335 -23.33 11.79 2.66
CA THR A 335 -23.55 13.25 2.60
C THR A 335 -24.66 13.73 3.54
N VAL A 336 -25.71 12.94 3.76
CA VAL A 336 -26.80 13.26 4.69
C VAL A 336 -26.29 13.23 6.13
N VAL A 337 -25.52 12.19 6.48
CA VAL A 337 -24.87 12.05 7.78
C VAL A 337 -23.90 13.22 8.04
N ALA A 338 -23.05 13.55 7.06
CA ALA A 338 -22.14 14.69 7.16
C ALA A 338 -22.88 16.02 7.32
N LEU A 339 -23.95 16.27 6.56
CA LEU A 339 -24.73 17.50 6.69
C LEU A 339 -25.41 17.61 8.06
N ALA A 340 -25.93 16.50 8.61
CA ALA A 340 -26.49 16.49 9.96
C ALA A 340 -25.45 16.92 11.01
N ALA A 341 -24.21 16.42 10.90
CA ALA A 341 -23.10 16.82 11.76
C ALA A 341 -22.70 18.30 11.57
N MET A 342 -22.62 18.77 10.32
CA MET A 342 -22.31 20.17 10.02
C MET A 342 -23.40 21.13 10.55
N LEU A 343 -24.67 20.73 10.50
CA LEU A 343 -25.77 21.53 11.04
C LEU A 343 -25.80 21.55 12.58
N GLU A 344 -25.30 20.52 13.27
CA GLU A 344 -25.09 20.57 14.73
C GLU A 344 -24.04 21.63 15.10
N ALA A 345 -22.92 21.68 14.35
CA ALA A 345 -21.88 22.70 14.53
C ALA A 345 -22.40 24.11 14.26
N VAL A 346 -23.10 24.31 13.13
CA VAL A 346 -23.64 25.63 12.76
C VAL A 346 -24.76 26.07 13.71
N GLY A 347 -25.65 25.15 14.11
CA GLY A 347 -26.67 25.43 15.11
C GLY A 347 -26.09 25.86 16.46
N SER A 348 -24.88 25.39 16.79
CA SER A 348 -24.13 25.77 17.99
C SER A 348 -23.35 27.09 17.83
N GLY A 349 -23.50 27.80 16.71
CA GLY A 349 -22.87 29.10 16.48
C GLY A 349 -21.47 29.04 15.88
N TYR A 350 -21.09 27.90 15.29
CA TYR A 350 -19.74 27.69 14.73
C TYR A 350 -19.75 27.51 13.22
N GLN A 351 -18.56 27.50 12.62
CA GLN A 351 -18.39 27.16 11.21
C GLN A 351 -18.15 25.66 11.03
N ALA A 352 -18.57 25.11 9.90
CA ALA A 352 -18.25 23.75 9.48
C ALA A 352 -17.77 23.74 8.03
N VAL A 353 -16.67 23.02 7.76
CA VAL A 353 -16.03 22.95 6.45
C VAL A 353 -16.15 21.55 5.87
N LEU A 354 -16.58 21.43 4.61
CA LEU A 354 -16.51 20.23 3.79
C LEU A 354 -15.41 20.39 2.74
N VAL A 355 -14.38 19.55 2.79
CA VAL A 355 -13.28 19.52 1.83
C VAL A 355 -13.55 18.45 0.77
N ALA A 356 -13.69 18.87 -0.49
CA ALA A 356 -13.92 18.02 -1.64
C ALA A 356 -12.67 17.90 -2.53
N PRO A 357 -12.44 16.76 -3.21
CA PRO A 357 -11.22 16.50 -3.99
C PRO A 357 -11.10 17.33 -5.27
N THR A 358 -12.21 17.79 -5.84
CA THR A 358 -12.21 18.55 -7.10
C THR A 358 -13.18 19.72 -7.05
N GLN A 359 -12.98 20.69 -7.95
CA GLN A 359 -13.86 21.86 -8.05
C GLN A 359 -15.29 21.49 -8.46
N VAL A 360 -15.43 20.47 -9.32
CA VAL A 360 -16.74 19.95 -9.75
C VAL A 360 -17.51 19.41 -8.55
N LEU A 361 -16.86 18.61 -7.70
CA LEU A 361 -17.51 18.06 -6.50
C LEU A 361 -17.80 19.11 -5.46
N ALA A 362 -16.88 20.05 -5.22
CA ALA A 362 -17.16 21.19 -4.34
C ALA A 362 -18.42 21.95 -4.80
N SER A 363 -18.55 22.20 -6.10
CA SER A 363 -19.73 22.89 -6.65
C SER A 363 -21.01 22.07 -6.49
N GLN A 364 -20.95 20.76 -6.75
CA GLN A 364 -22.09 19.85 -6.61
C GLN A 364 -22.53 19.68 -5.15
N HIS A 365 -21.59 19.52 -4.21
CA HIS A 365 -21.91 19.50 -2.79
C HIS A 365 -22.55 20.82 -2.39
N ALA A 366 -21.98 21.96 -2.76
CA ALA A 366 -22.55 23.27 -2.42
C ALA A 366 -23.99 23.43 -2.94
N GLU A 367 -24.27 23.02 -4.17
CA GLU A 367 -25.61 23.07 -4.75
C GLU A 367 -26.59 22.14 -4.02
N ASN A 368 -26.20 20.89 -3.79
CA ASN A 368 -27.01 19.92 -3.05
C ASN A 368 -27.30 20.40 -1.62
N LEU A 369 -26.28 20.95 -0.93
CA LEU A 369 -26.43 21.52 0.40
C LEU A 369 -27.42 22.69 0.39
N ARG A 370 -27.31 23.63 -0.55
CA ARG A 370 -28.26 24.75 -0.68
C ARG A 370 -29.70 24.27 -0.89
N GLN A 371 -29.90 23.27 -1.73
CA GLN A 371 -31.22 22.69 -1.98
C GLN A 371 -31.80 22.04 -0.72
N MET A 372 -31.00 21.26 0.00
CA MET A 372 -31.40 20.60 1.26
C MET A 372 -31.73 21.62 2.36
N ILE A 373 -30.91 22.67 2.51
CA ILE A 373 -31.11 23.76 3.48
C ILE A 373 -32.37 24.56 3.16
N SER A 374 -32.56 24.90 1.88
CA SER A 374 -33.74 25.64 1.42
C SER A 374 -35.02 24.83 1.66
N ARG A 375 -34.98 23.51 1.42
CA ARG A 375 -36.11 22.60 1.68
C ARG A 375 -36.44 22.51 3.16
N ALA A 376 -35.43 22.52 4.03
CA ALA A 376 -35.60 22.56 5.48
C ALA A 376 -36.08 23.92 5.99
N GLY A 377 -36.09 24.97 5.16
CA GLY A 377 -36.44 26.33 5.59
C GLY A 377 -35.37 26.99 6.47
N LEU A 378 -34.13 26.50 6.42
CA LEU A 378 -33.02 26.99 7.23
C LEU A 378 -32.34 28.19 6.55
N LYS A 379 -32.01 29.22 7.34
CA LYS A 379 -31.28 30.41 6.88
C LYS A 379 -29.79 30.27 7.19
N VAL A 380 -29.13 29.29 6.57
CA VAL A 380 -27.70 29.03 6.76
C VAL A 380 -26.92 29.39 5.49
N PRO A 381 -25.91 30.27 5.56
CA PRO A 381 -25.10 30.61 4.39
C PRO A 381 -24.20 29.44 3.97
N VAL A 382 -24.14 29.20 2.65
CA VAL A 382 -23.25 28.20 2.02
C VAL A 382 -22.19 28.90 1.19
N ILE A 383 -20.96 28.95 1.71
CA ILE A 383 -19.81 29.62 1.12
C ILE A 383 -18.97 28.59 0.36
N VAL A 384 -18.57 28.92 -0.87
CA VAL A 384 -17.72 28.04 -1.70
C VAL A 384 -16.35 28.67 -1.86
N VAL A 385 -15.29 27.87 -1.65
CA VAL A 385 -13.90 28.31 -1.82
C VAL A 385 -13.14 27.30 -2.69
N THR A 386 -12.99 27.62 -3.98
CA THR A 386 -12.22 26.78 -4.92
C THR A 386 -11.02 27.51 -5.50
N GLY A 387 -10.05 26.75 -6.02
CA GLY A 387 -8.86 27.31 -6.65
C GLY A 387 -9.12 28.10 -7.94
N GLY A 388 -10.21 27.78 -8.65
CA GLY A 388 -10.58 28.40 -9.94
C GLY A 388 -11.41 29.68 -9.84
N MET A 389 -11.69 30.20 -8.64
CA MET A 389 -12.49 31.41 -8.45
C MET A 389 -11.77 32.67 -8.95
N LYS A 390 -12.53 33.63 -9.50
CA LYS A 390 -12.01 34.97 -9.82
C LYS A 390 -11.53 35.66 -8.54
N LEU A 391 -10.47 36.46 -8.64
CA LEU A 391 -9.81 37.09 -7.48
C LEU A 391 -10.78 37.86 -6.57
N ALA A 392 -11.69 38.65 -7.14
CA ALA A 392 -12.66 39.45 -6.37
C ALA A 392 -13.70 38.57 -5.64
N GLU A 393 -14.09 37.45 -6.23
CA GLU A 393 -15.02 36.49 -5.63
C GLU A 393 -14.33 35.70 -4.52
N ARG A 394 -13.11 35.22 -4.78
CA ARG A 394 -12.27 34.54 -3.79
C ARG A 394 -12.01 35.40 -2.56
N ARG A 395 -11.69 36.68 -2.74
CA ARG A 395 -11.48 37.63 -1.62
C ARG A 395 -12.73 37.79 -0.77
N ARG A 396 -13.92 37.91 -1.39
CA ARG A 396 -15.19 37.99 -0.66
C ARG A 396 -15.47 36.70 0.12
N ALA A 397 -15.30 35.54 -0.51
CA ALA A 397 -15.50 34.25 0.15
C ALA A 397 -14.55 34.07 1.35
N LEU A 398 -13.26 34.40 1.19
CA LEU A 398 -12.28 34.32 2.28
C LEU A 398 -12.57 35.32 3.41
N ALA A 399 -13.06 36.52 3.10
CA ALA A 399 -13.47 37.50 4.11
C ALA A 399 -14.66 36.99 4.93
N SER A 400 -15.67 36.37 4.28
CA SER A 400 -16.79 35.74 4.98
C SER A 400 -16.32 34.58 5.86
N VAL A 401 -15.37 33.76 5.40
CA VAL A 401 -14.77 32.68 6.20
C VAL A 401 -14.05 33.23 7.43
N ALA A 402 -13.25 34.28 7.27
CA ALA A 402 -12.50 34.92 8.36
C ALA A 402 -13.39 35.69 9.36
N SER A 403 -14.62 36.07 8.97
CA SER A 403 -15.57 36.75 9.87
C SER A 403 -15.97 35.90 11.07
N GLY A 404 -15.90 34.57 10.95
CA GLY A 404 -16.32 33.64 11.99
C GLY A 404 -17.83 33.51 12.18
N GLU A 405 -18.66 34.12 11.30
CA GLU A 405 -20.10 33.93 11.31
C GLU A 405 -20.48 32.46 11.03
N PRO A 406 -21.53 31.91 11.67
CA PRO A 406 -21.94 30.52 11.47
C PRO A 406 -22.30 30.24 10.00
N ALA A 407 -21.53 29.36 9.36
CA ALA A 407 -21.66 29.08 7.94
C ALA A 407 -21.22 27.66 7.60
N LEU A 408 -21.81 27.13 6.53
CA LEU A 408 -21.34 25.92 5.86
C LEU A 408 -20.36 26.33 4.76
N ILE A 409 -19.14 25.82 4.84
CA ILE A 409 -18.08 26.14 3.89
C ILE A 409 -17.79 24.88 3.06
N VAL A 410 -17.79 24.99 1.74
CA VAL A 410 -17.36 23.92 0.83
C VAL A 410 -16.09 24.36 0.12
N ALA A 411 -15.00 23.63 0.34
CA ALA A 411 -13.68 24.00 -0.17
C ALA A 411 -13.00 22.86 -0.94
N THR A 412 -12.11 23.19 -1.87
CA THR A 412 -11.19 22.21 -2.48
C THR A 412 -9.86 22.19 -1.73
N HIS A 413 -8.76 21.76 -2.38
CA HIS A 413 -7.39 21.96 -1.88
C HIS A 413 -7.06 23.42 -1.48
N ALA A 414 -7.90 24.40 -1.86
CA ALA A 414 -7.82 25.77 -1.36
C ALA A 414 -7.89 25.85 0.18
N ALA A 415 -8.52 24.88 0.86
CA ALA A 415 -8.55 24.80 2.32
C ALA A 415 -7.15 24.64 2.96
N PHE A 416 -6.16 24.12 2.23
CA PHE A 416 -4.79 23.94 2.73
C PHE A 416 -3.89 25.17 2.48
N SER A 417 -4.38 26.15 1.72
CA SER A 417 -3.63 27.37 1.38
C SER A 417 -3.45 28.27 2.61
N ALA A 418 -2.33 29.01 2.67
CA ALA A 418 -2.07 29.95 3.76
C ALA A 418 -3.13 31.07 3.90
N THR A 419 -3.89 31.33 2.85
CA THR A 419 -4.95 32.35 2.82
C THR A 419 -6.27 31.88 3.44
N PHE A 420 -6.46 30.58 3.64
CA PHE A 420 -7.69 30.04 4.20
C PHE A 420 -7.60 29.96 5.72
N LYS A 421 -8.18 30.96 6.40
CA LYS A 421 -8.18 31.09 7.85
C LYS A 421 -9.62 31.17 8.37
N PRO A 422 -10.27 30.02 8.60
CA PRO A 422 -11.61 29.99 9.17
C PRO A 422 -11.54 30.35 10.66
N THR A 423 -12.38 31.29 11.07
CA THR A 423 -12.54 31.64 12.49
C THR A 423 -13.75 30.90 13.04
N ASN A 424 -13.70 30.51 14.31
CA ASN A 424 -14.77 29.75 14.96
C ASN A 424 -15.14 28.40 14.32
N LEU A 425 -14.19 27.71 13.69
CA LEU A 425 -14.38 26.39 13.13
C LEU A 425 -14.59 25.32 14.22
N ALA A 426 -15.65 24.52 14.10
CA ALA A 426 -15.91 23.39 15.00
C ALA A 426 -15.77 22.03 14.30
N LEU A 427 -16.10 21.92 13.01
CA LEU A 427 -16.08 20.63 12.30
C LEU A 427 -15.39 20.75 10.93
N VAL A 428 -14.51 19.81 10.65
CA VAL A 428 -13.92 19.57 9.33
C VAL A 428 -14.39 18.20 8.83
N VAL A 429 -15.08 18.21 7.70
CA VAL A 429 -15.47 17.01 6.96
C VAL A 429 -14.57 16.88 5.73
N ILE A 430 -13.96 15.73 5.52
CA ILE A 430 -13.14 15.45 4.32
C ILE A 430 -13.83 14.34 3.51
N ASP A 431 -14.12 14.59 2.24
CA ASP A 431 -14.71 13.59 1.33
C ASP A 431 -13.68 12.93 0.41
N GLU A 432 -13.89 11.66 0.10
CA GLU A 432 -13.11 10.80 -0.80
C GLU A 432 -11.59 10.85 -0.52
N GLN A 433 -11.21 10.42 0.68
CA GLN A 433 -9.88 10.70 1.23
C GLN A 433 -8.69 10.05 0.47
N HIS A 434 -8.90 9.11 -0.44
CA HIS A 434 -7.82 8.37 -1.12
C HIS A 434 -6.91 9.27 -1.97
N ARG A 435 -7.35 10.49 -2.31
CA ARG A 435 -6.51 11.51 -2.99
C ARG A 435 -5.76 12.44 -2.04
N PHE A 436 -6.13 12.47 -0.75
CA PHE A 436 -5.55 13.36 0.25
C PHE A 436 -4.71 12.54 1.22
N GLY A 437 -3.39 12.54 1.02
CA GLY A 437 -2.45 11.81 1.88
C GLY A 437 -2.59 12.17 3.36
N VAL A 438 -2.27 11.23 4.25
CA VAL A 438 -2.35 11.37 5.71
C VAL A 438 -1.65 12.65 6.20
N ALA A 439 -0.48 12.96 5.62
CA ALA A 439 0.32 14.15 5.93
C ALA A 439 -0.43 15.48 5.68
N GLN A 440 -1.27 15.56 4.65
CA GLN A 440 -2.01 16.80 4.36
C GLN A 440 -3.06 17.09 5.43
N ARG A 441 -3.62 16.05 6.08
CA ARG A 441 -4.62 16.18 7.14
C ARG A 441 -4.01 16.68 8.43
N ASP A 442 -2.86 16.13 8.81
CA ASP A 442 -2.15 16.57 10.02
C ASP A 442 -1.68 18.02 9.89
N VAL A 443 -1.33 18.47 8.68
CA VAL A 443 -1.02 19.87 8.40
C VAL A 443 -2.28 20.74 8.52
N LEU A 444 -3.43 20.29 8.00
CA LEU A 444 -4.69 21.00 8.12
C LEU A 444 -5.10 21.18 9.59
N MET A 445 -5.04 20.09 10.37
CA MET A 445 -5.39 20.09 11.78
C MET A 445 -4.44 20.95 12.60
N ARG A 446 -3.11 20.83 12.42
CA ARG A 446 -2.13 21.70 13.10
C ARG A 446 -2.30 23.18 12.79
N LYS A 447 -2.68 23.52 11.56
CA LYS A 447 -2.95 24.92 11.17
C LYS A 447 -4.23 25.44 11.81
N MET A 448 -5.30 24.63 11.75
CA MET A 448 -6.61 25.01 12.28
C MET A 448 -6.63 25.06 13.81
N SER A 449 -5.71 24.37 14.48
CA SER A 449 -5.55 24.42 15.93
C SER A 449 -4.64 25.56 16.40
N ALA A 450 -3.83 26.19 15.54
CA ALA A 450 -2.87 27.24 15.95
C ALA A 450 -3.43 28.67 15.92
N ASP A 451 -4.54 28.92 15.24
CA ASP A 451 -5.04 30.27 14.88
C ASP A 451 -6.15 30.81 15.82
N SER A 452 -6.37 30.24 17.03
CA SER A 452 -7.25 30.89 18.01
C SER A 452 -6.56 32.15 18.56
N HIS A 453 -6.81 33.29 17.93
CA HIS A 453 -6.49 34.62 18.43
C HIS A 453 -7.09 34.81 19.84
N THR A 454 -6.27 34.65 20.88
CA THR A 454 -6.41 35.44 22.10
C THR A 454 -5.60 36.71 21.91
N ASP A 455 -6.30 37.85 21.94
CA ASP A 455 -5.70 39.17 22.00
C ASP A 455 -4.70 39.22 23.16
N ASN A 456 -3.43 39.48 22.86
CA ASN A 456 -2.40 39.84 23.84
C ASN A 456 -2.61 41.28 24.35
N SER A 457 -3.81 41.57 24.86
CA SER A 457 -4.13 42.84 25.49
C SER A 457 -5.04 42.67 26.69
N HIS A 458 -4.63 41.86 27.67
CA HIS A 458 -4.84 42.14 29.08
C HIS A 458 -3.90 41.26 29.91
N THR A 459 -2.90 41.90 30.51
CA THR A 459 -2.05 41.34 31.55
C THR A 459 -2.89 41.12 32.80
N ASP A 460 -3.41 39.92 32.99
CA ASP A 460 -3.75 39.40 34.32
C ASP A 460 -3.11 38.02 34.48
N ASN A 461 -2.14 37.96 35.39
CA ASN A 461 -1.44 36.74 35.78
C ASN A 461 -2.42 35.81 36.50
N SER A 462 -3.09 34.94 35.75
CA SER A 462 -3.63 33.69 36.26
C SER A 462 -3.19 32.57 35.33
N HIS A 463 -2.58 31.53 35.90
CA HIS A 463 -2.15 30.32 35.21
C HIS A 463 -3.36 29.65 34.53
N THR A 464 -3.67 30.05 33.31
CA THR A 464 -4.63 29.37 32.45
C THR A 464 -3.81 28.84 31.29
N GLU A 465 -3.53 27.54 31.33
CA GLU A 465 -2.85 26.83 30.25
C GLU A 465 -3.53 27.16 28.92
N ASN A 466 -2.79 27.70 27.95
CA ASN A 466 -3.27 27.98 26.59
C ASN A 466 -3.74 26.66 25.94
N SER A 467 -4.98 26.26 26.21
CA SER A 467 -5.58 25.04 25.67
C SER A 467 -5.85 25.26 24.19
N GLN A 468 -5.08 24.56 23.36
CA GLN A 468 -5.14 24.66 21.92
C GLN A 468 -6.46 24.06 21.40
N ILE A 469 -7.36 24.91 20.88
CA ILE A 469 -8.68 24.46 20.40
C ILE A 469 -8.51 23.74 19.05
N THR A 470 -8.81 22.45 19.01
CA THR A 470 -8.75 21.62 17.80
C THR A 470 -10.17 21.32 17.31
N PRO A 471 -10.48 21.49 16.00
CA PRO A 471 -11.79 21.16 15.47
C PRO A 471 -12.03 19.65 15.45
N HIS A 472 -13.30 19.24 15.48
CA HIS A 472 -13.73 17.87 15.20
C HIS A 472 -13.39 17.51 13.74
N LEU A 473 -12.97 16.26 13.51
CA LEU A 473 -12.62 15.70 12.21
C LEU A 473 -13.52 14.52 11.87
N LEU A 474 -14.26 14.66 10.78
CA LEU A 474 -15.02 13.58 10.17
C LEU A 474 -14.43 13.30 8.79
N VAL A 475 -13.95 12.09 8.55
CA VAL A 475 -13.46 11.69 7.24
C VAL A 475 -14.40 10.69 6.61
N MET A 476 -14.76 10.91 5.35
CA MET A 476 -15.65 10.04 4.60
C MET A 476 -14.87 9.28 3.54
N THR A 477 -15.19 8.00 3.40
CA THR A 477 -14.66 7.17 2.31
C THR A 477 -15.77 6.36 1.66
N ALA A 478 -15.75 6.33 0.32
CA ALA A 478 -16.63 5.47 -0.45
C ALA A 478 -16.03 4.09 -0.78
N THR A 479 -14.71 3.93 -0.67
CA THR A 479 -14.09 2.61 -0.78
C THR A 479 -14.03 1.99 0.61
N PRO A 480 -14.68 0.85 0.82
CA PRO A 480 -14.58 0.20 2.11
C PRO A 480 -13.12 -0.20 2.34
N ILE A 481 -12.59 0.08 3.51
CA ILE A 481 -11.25 -0.37 3.92
C ILE A 481 -11.48 -1.49 4.92
N PRO A 482 -10.76 -2.63 4.82
CA PRO A 482 -10.87 -3.67 5.83
C PRO A 482 -10.64 -3.09 7.22
N ARG A 483 -11.41 -3.54 8.22
CA ARG A 483 -11.33 -3.02 9.59
C ARG A 483 -9.90 -3.09 10.15
N SER A 484 -9.16 -4.17 9.85
CA SER A 484 -7.75 -4.31 10.22
C SER A 484 -6.86 -3.27 9.56
N ALA A 485 -7.04 -3.03 8.26
CA ALA A 485 -6.34 -1.98 7.52
C ALA A 485 -6.67 -0.58 8.03
N ALA A 486 -7.94 -0.32 8.36
CA ALA A 486 -8.37 0.93 8.96
C ALA A 486 -7.74 1.15 10.34
N MET A 487 -7.64 0.11 11.18
CA MET A 487 -7.04 0.19 12.52
C MET A 487 -5.53 0.47 12.53
N THR A 488 -4.81 0.16 11.45
CA THR A 488 -3.37 0.43 11.33
C THR A 488 -3.09 1.71 10.58
N TRP A 489 -3.78 1.96 9.46
CA TRP A 489 -3.54 3.13 8.60
C TRP A 489 -4.28 4.39 9.08
N PHE A 490 -5.43 4.22 9.74
CA PHE A 490 -6.26 5.28 10.29
C PHE A 490 -6.55 5.03 11.76
N GLY A 491 -5.64 4.33 12.46
CA GLY A 491 -5.87 3.85 13.82
C GLY A 491 -6.10 4.96 14.86
N ASP A 492 -5.79 6.21 14.51
CA ASP A 492 -6.11 7.41 15.29
C ASP A 492 -7.57 7.87 15.15
N LEU A 493 -8.30 7.34 14.15
CA LEU A 493 -9.72 7.60 13.90
C LEU A 493 -10.59 6.46 14.46
N ASP A 494 -11.70 6.83 15.10
CA ASP A 494 -12.78 5.88 15.41
C ASP A 494 -13.56 5.57 14.12
N ALA A 495 -13.95 4.32 13.88
CA ALA A 495 -14.61 3.93 12.62
C ALA A 495 -16.12 3.69 12.82
N SER A 496 -16.94 4.38 12.02
CA SER A 496 -18.38 4.16 11.91
C SER A 496 -18.73 3.60 10.54
N TYR A 497 -19.58 2.58 10.50
CA TYR A 497 -19.91 1.84 9.28
C TYR A 497 -21.37 2.04 8.88
N LEU A 498 -21.61 2.48 7.66
CA LEU A 498 -22.92 2.51 7.01
C LEU A 498 -23.04 1.35 6.03
N THR A 499 -23.59 0.24 6.50
CA THR A 499 -23.81 -0.99 5.72
C THR A 499 -25.14 -0.98 4.96
N GLU A 500 -26.12 -0.22 5.43
CA GLU A 500 -27.46 -0.16 4.83
C GLU A 500 -27.51 0.81 3.64
N LEU A 501 -28.16 0.39 2.55
CA LEU A 501 -28.42 1.22 1.37
C LEU A 501 -29.82 1.86 1.46
N PRO A 502 -29.96 3.19 1.41
CA PRO A 502 -31.27 3.84 1.47
C PRO A 502 -32.12 3.60 0.21
N GLY A 503 -33.44 3.44 0.40
CA GLY A 503 -34.45 3.67 -0.64
C GLY A 503 -34.61 2.62 -1.75
N GLY A 504 -34.75 1.32 -1.43
CA GLY A 504 -35.18 0.31 -2.42
C GLY A 504 -34.24 0.16 -3.63
N ARG A 505 -32.97 0.57 -3.48
CA ARG A 505 -31.96 0.51 -4.54
C ARG A 505 -31.80 -0.94 -4.99
N LYS A 506 -32.06 -1.17 -6.29
CA LYS A 506 -31.91 -2.50 -6.86
C LYS A 506 -30.42 -2.82 -7.06
N PRO A 507 -30.00 -4.07 -6.79
CA PRO A 507 -28.62 -4.48 -6.98
C PRO A 507 -28.19 -4.32 -8.44
N ILE A 508 -26.94 -3.88 -8.65
CA ILE A 508 -26.35 -3.75 -9.99
C ILE A 508 -25.94 -5.14 -10.46
N ARG A 509 -26.45 -5.57 -11.62
CA ARG A 509 -26.06 -6.87 -12.20
C ARG A 509 -24.74 -6.72 -12.94
N THR A 510 -23.69 -7.36 -12.43
CA THR A 510 -22.34 -7.29 -12.99
C THR A 510 -22.07 -8.52 -13.84
N PHE A 511 -21.46 -8.34 -15.02
CA PHE A 511 -21.09 -9.42 -15.92
C PHE A 511 -19.65 -9.22 -16.41
N VAL A 512 -18.83 -10.26 -16.34
CA VAL A 512 -17.51 -10.28 -16.97
C VAL A 512 -17.66 -10.82 -18.40
N VAL A 513 -17.24 -10.04 -19.38
CA VAL A 513 -17.35 -10.36 -20.81
C VAL A 513 -15.96 -10.48 -21.41
N GLN A 514 -15.66 -11.65 -22.00
CA GLN A 514 -14.43 -11.81 -22.77
C GLN A 514 -14.58 -11.09 -24.11
N GLU A 515 -13.61 -10.23 -24.45
CA GLU A 515 -13.69 -9.46 -25.69
C GLU A 515 -13.65 -10.34 -26.95
N SER A 516 -13.04 -11.53 -26.85
CA SER A 516 -13.03 -12.54 -27.91
C SER A 516 -14.41 -13.17 -28.16
N ASP A 517 -15.34 -13.10 -27.20
CA ASP A 517 -16.70 -13.61 -27.35
C ASP A 517 -17.61 -12.56 -28.01
N ALA A 518 -17.58 -12.56 -29.35
CA ALA A 518 -18.41 -11.69 -30.16
C ALA A 518 -19.92 -11.86 -29.91
N SER A 519 -20.36 -13.06 -29.52
CA SER A 519 -21.78 -13.35 -29.30
C SER A 519 -22.32 -12.64 -28.06
N THR A 520 -21.57 -12.70 -26.95
CA THR A 520 -21.92 -12.03 -25.70
C THR A 520 -21.78 -10.51 -25.83
N MET A 521 -20.75 -10.02 -26.52
CA MET A 521 -20.59 -8.60 -26.84
C MET A 521 -21.77 -8.03 -27.63
N ALA A 522 -22.26 -8.75 -28.65
CA ALA A 522 -23.42 -8.31 -29.44
C ALA A 522 -24.72 -8.26 -28.61
N ARG A 523 -24.91 -9.23 -27.70
CA ARG A 523 -26.06 -9.26 -26.77
C ARG A 523 -26.00 -8.09 -25.78
N MET A 524 -24.81 -7.79 -25.26
CA MET A 524 -24.58 -6.65 -24.38
C MET A 524 -24.95 -5.33 -25.07
N PHE A 525 -24.45 -5.06 -26.27
CA PHE A 525 -24.77 -3.81 -26.99
C PHE A 525 -26.25 -3.71 -27.36
N SER A 526 -26.89 -4.82 -27.73
CA SER A 526 -28.34 -4.86 -27.98
C SER A 526 -29.14 -4.53 -26.71
N HIS A 527 -28.68 -5.01 -25.55
CA HIS A 527 -29.28 -4.67 -24.26
C HIS A 527 -29.12 -3.18 -23.93
N ILE A 528 -27.92 -2.63 -24.09
CA ILE A 528 -27.65 -1.18 -23.87
C ILE A 528 -28.57 -0.34 -24.75
N ARG A 529 -28.73 -0.71 -26.03
CA ARG A 529 -29.64 -0.02 -26.94
C ARG A 529 -31.08 0.00 -26.42
N ALA A 530 -31.61 -1.15 -26.00
CA ALA A 530 -32.97 -1.24 -25.46
C ALA A 530 -33.17 -0.36 -24.21
N ARG A 531 -32.13 -0.18 -23.37
CA ARG A 531 -32.19 0.73 -22.21
C ARG A 531 -32.17 2.19 -22.62
N ILE A 532 -31.35 2.55 -23.62
CA ILE A 532 -31.34 3.91 -24.17
C ILE A 532 -32.69 4.26 -24.81
N ASP A 533 -33.31 3.33 -25.53
CA ASP A 533 -34.66 3.51 -26.10
C ASP A 533 -35.73 3.70 -25.02
N ALA A 534 -35.52 3.16 -23.82
CA ALA A 534 -36.36 3.38 -22.64
C ALA A 534 -36.11 4.75 -21.95
N GLY A 535 -35.26 5.61 -22.52
CA GLY A 535 -34.93 6.93 -21.98
C GLY A 535 -33.79 6.95 -20.97
N GLU A 536 -33.05 5.84 -20.85
CA GLU A 536 -31.91 5.71 -19.93
C GLU A 536 -30.59 6.05 -20.63
N ARG A 537 -29.50 6.09 -19.85
CA ARG A 537 -28.17 6.53 -20.32
C ARG A 537 -27.10 5.51 -19.97
N ALA A 538 -26.02 5.52 -20.75
CA ALA A 538 -24.91 4.58 -20.58
C ALA A 538 -23.56 5.29 -20.47
N TYR A 539 -22.72 4.76 -19.57
CA TYR A 539 -21.30 5.11 -19.47
C TYR A 539 -20.45 4.07 -20.20
N VAL A 540 -19.42 4.54 -20.90
CA VAL A 540 -18.38 3.70 -21.50
C VAL A 540 -17.02 4.20 -21.01
N VAL A 541 -16.28 3.37 -20.28
CA VAL A 541 -15.01 3.72 -19.64
C VAL A 541 -13.86 3.04 -20.37
N CYS A 542 -12.84 3.81 -20.73
CA CYS A 542 -11.61 3.34 -21.35
C CYS A 542 -10.40 3.78 -20.51
N ALA A 543 -9.32 2.99 -20.50
CA ALA A 543 -8.12 3.34 -19.75
C ALA A 543 -7.31 4.48 -20.42
N HIS A 544 -7.35 4.63 -21.74
CA HIS A 544 -6.49 5.55 -22.51
C HIS A 544 -7.25 6.62 -23.31
N ILE A 545 -6.59 7.73 -23.62
CA ILE A 545 -7.19 8.92 -24.23
C ILE A 545 -7.09 8.92 -25.77
N GLU A 546 -5.91 8.60 -26.33
CA GLU A 546 -5.57 8.71 -27.76
C GLU A 546 -4.79 7.49 -28.28
N ASP A 547 -4.86 7.24 -29.59
CA ASP A 547 -4.09 6.20 -30.28
C ASP A 547 -2.65 6.73 -30.47
N ASP A 548 -1.67 6.21 -29.73
CA ASP A 548 -0.27 6.52 -29.96
C ASP A 548 0.21 5.83 -31.24
N ASP A 549 0.15 6.53 -32.38
CA ASP A 549 0.69 6.10 -33.67
C ASP A 549 2.23 6.29 -33.77
N SER A 550 2.95 6.25 -32.66
CA SER A 550 4.42 6.35 -32.67
C SER A 550 5.09 5.16 -31.99
N GLU A 551 5.95 4.46 -32.73
CA GLU A 551 6.86 3.40 -32.25
C GLU A 551 7.90 3.90 -31.21
N ASN A 552 7.67 5.05 -30.56
CA ASN A 552 8.56 5.67 -29.57
C ASN A 552 7.93 5.84 -28.18
N ALA A 553 6.85 5.13 -27.86
CA ALA A 553 6.23 5.14 -26.53
C ALA A 553 6.96 4.28 -25.47
N ALA A 554 8.28 4.07 -25.61
CA ALA A 554 9.08 3.45 -24.55
C ALA A 554 9.60 4.47 -23.51
N SER A 555 9.27 5.75 -23.65
CA SER A 555 9.79 6.78 -22.75
C SER A 555 8.92 8.05 -22.73
N ALA A 556 7.75 8.00 -22.09
CA ALA A 556 7.15 9.14 -21.36
C ALA A 556 5.86 8.70 -20.64
N ASP A 557 5.92 8.74 -19.30
CA ASP A 557 4.81 8.88 -18.36
C ASP A 557 3.67 7.84 -18.38
N SER A 558 4.03 6.61 -18.05
CA SER A 558 3.25 5.77 -17.14
C SER A 558 4.23 4.98 -16.28
N ALA A 559 4.23 5.29 -14.99
CA ALA A 559 5.19 4.77 -14.02
C ALA A 559 5.15 3.24 -13.94
N ASN A 560 6.33 2.64 -14.05
CA ASN A 560 6.64 1.23 -13.84
C ASN A 560 5.95 0.67 -12.57
N VAL A 561 5.02 -0.28 -12.74
CA VAL A 561 4.75 -1.30 -11.73
C VAL A 561 5.53 -2.53 -12.17
N GLY A 562 6.64 -2.78 -11.49
CA GLY A 562 7.56 -3.88 -11.79
C GLY A 562 7.00 -5.21 -11.31
N PHE A 563 6.42 -5.98 -12.21
CA PHE A 563 6.24 -7.42 -12.00
C PHE A 563 7.60 -8.10 -12.20
N ASP A 564 8.22 -8.54 -11.10
CA ASP A 564 9.39 -9.43 -11.13
C ASP A 564 8.90 -10.87 -11.31
N ASP A 565 8.59 -11.23 -12.55
CA ASP A 565 8.33 -12.62 -12.95
C ASP A 565 9.68 -13.31 -13.14
N SER A 566 10.20 -13.89 -12.07
CA SER A 566 11.42 -14.70 -12.07
C SER A 566 11.10 -16.20 -12.08
N ASP A 567 10.20 -16.63 -12.97
CA ASP A 567 10.17 -18.00 -13.45
C ASP A 567 10.75 -18.07 -14.88
N LEU A 568 11.98 -18.57 -14.96
CA LEU A 568 12.67 -18.89 -16.21
C LEU A 568 11.99 -20.09 -16.89
N SER A 569 10.98 -19.82 -17.70
CA SER A 569 10.67 -20.64 -18.87
C SER A 569 10.40 -19.73 -20.08
N THR A 570 11.28 -19.81 -21.08
CA THR A 570 11.14 -19.07 -22.34
C THR A 570 9.94 -19.60 -23.13
N HIS A 571 8.75 -19.05 -22.87
CA HIS A 571 7.61 -19.12 -23.77
C HIS A 571 7.47 -17.79 -24.52
N ASN A 572 7.25 -17.87 -25.83
CA ASN A 572 7.01 -16.75 -26.74
C ASN A 572 6.04 -15.73 -26.11
N LEU A 573 6.50 -14.51 -25.81
CA LEU A 573 5.56 -13.43 -25.49
C LEU A 573 4.74 -13.10 -26.75
N PRO A 574 3.40 -13.11 -26.69
CA PRO A 574 2.57 -12.60 -27.78
C PRO A 574 2.80 -11.09 -27.97
N PRO A 575 2.54 -10.55 -29.18
CA PRO A 575 2.77 -9.15 -29.48
C PRO A 575 2.01 -8.22 -28.53
N SER A 576 2.66 -7.13 -28.12
CA SER A 576 2.09 -6.08 -27.26
C SER A 576 0.70 -5.66 -27.75
N ARG A 577 -0.31 -5.87 -26.90
CA ARG A 577 -1.73 -5.63 -27.17
C ARG A 577 -2.01 -4.13 -27.31
N LYS A 578 -2.71 -3.73 -28.38
CA LYS A 578 -3.22 -2.34 -28.54
C LYS A 578 -4.36 -2.09 -27.53
N LEU A 579 -4.22 -1.04 -26.74
CA LEU A 579 -5.16 -0.68 -25.67
C LEU A 579 -6.33 0.13 -26.21
N HIS A 580 -7.48 0.08 -25.52
CA HIS A 580 -8.66 0.83 -25.94
C HIS A 580 -8.55 2.31 -25.56
N THR A 581 -8.76 3.16 -26.56
CA THR A 581 -8.74 4.62 -26.43
C THR A 581 -10.17 5.17 -26.48
N VAL A 582 -10.44 6.27 -25.76
CA VAL A 582 -11.75 6.94 -25.77
C VAL A 582 -12.14 7.29 -27.21
N THR A 583 -11.21 7.85 -27.98
CA THR A 583 -11.44 8.24 -29.37
C THR A 583 -11.70 7.02 -30.28
N GLY A 584 -10.92 5.96 -30.13
CA GLY A 584 -11.07 4.73 -30.91
C GLY A 584 -12.40 4.02 -30.63
N ILE A 585 -12.77 3.87 -29.35
CA ILE A 585 -14.05 3.28 -28.95
C ILE A 585 -15.24 4.11 -29.40
N LEU A 586 -15.18 5.45 -29.30
CA LEU A 586 -16.26 6.32 -29.76
C LEU A 586 -16.49 6.15 -31.27
N LYS A 587 -15.43 6.12 -32.08
CA LYS A 587 -15.52 5.85 -33.53
C LYS A 587 -16.10 4.46 -33.80
N ARG A 588 -15.65 3.43 -33.07
CA ARG A 588 -16.13 2.05 -33.23
C ARG A 588 -17.62 1.92 -32.89
N LEU A 589 -18.05 2.46 -31.74
CA LEU A 589 -19.44 2.39 -31.29
C LEU A 589 -20.39 3.19 -32.18
N SER A 590 -19.98 4.38 -32.63
CA SER A 590 -20.79 5.21 -33.53
C SER A 590 -20.97 4.59 -34.92
N ALA A 591 -20.03 3.75 -35.37
CA ALA A 591 -20.14 3.00 -36.63
C ALA A 591 -21.05 1.76 -36.55
N LEU A 592 -21.39 1.28 -35.34
CA LEU A 592 -22.21 0.08 -35.20
C LEU A 592 -23.69 0.37 -35.56
N PRO A 593 -24.35 -0.51 -36.35
CA PRO A 593 -25.76 -0.33 -36.72
C PRO A 593 -26.72 -0.19 -35.53
N GLN A 594 -26.39 -0.83 -34.41
CA GLN A 594 -27.17 -0.85 -33.17
C GLN A 594 -27.24 0.53 -32.50
N PHE A 595 -26.25 1.39 -32.73
CA PHE A 595 -26.17 2.74 -32.16
C PHE A 595 -26.54 3.84 -33.15
N LYS A 596 -27.14 3.48 -34.29
CA LYS A 596 -27.63 4.47 -35.26
C LYS A 596 -28.64 5.43 -34.60
N GLY A 597 -28.40 6.73 -34.76
CA GLY A 597 -29.24 7.79 -34.19
C GLY A 597 -28.96 8.13 -32.72
N ILE A 598 -28.00 7.47 -32.07
CA ILE A 598 -27.59 7.78 -30.70
C ILE A 598 -26.55 8.91 -30.71
N LYS A 599 -26.69 9.88 -29.79
CA LYS A 599 -25.72 10.95 -29.58
C LYS A 599 -24.70 10.52 -28.54
N PHE A 600 -23.44 10.58 -28.94
CA PHE A 600 -22.28 10.30 -28.10
C PHE A 600 -21.61 11.61 -27.68
N ALA A 601 -20.99 11.62 -26.49
CA ALA A 601 -20.00 12.62 -26.11
C ALA A 601 -18.76 11.93 -25.52
N GLN A 602 -17.63 12.61 -25.62
CA GLN A 602 -16.39 12.19 -24.99
C GLN A 602 -16.08 13.05 -23.77
N LEU A 603 -15.44 12.46 -22.76
CA LEU A 603 -14.95 13.18 -21.59
C LEU A 603 -13.60 12.62 -21.15
N THR A 604 -12.56 13.44 -21.14
CA THR A 604 -11.19 13.01 -20.84
C THR A 604 -10.59 13.85 -19.71
N GLY A 605 -9.48 13.36 -19.15
CA GLY A 605 -8.76 14.10 -18.10
C GLY A 605 -8.25 15.45 -18.57
N ARG A 606 -7.93 15.55 -19.87
CA ARG A 606 -7.34 16.71 -20.54
C ARG A 606 -8.35 17.84 -20.83
N ASP A 607 -9.65 17.54 -20.82
CA ASP A 607 -10.68 18.55 -21.08
C ASP A 607 -10.67 19.62 -19.98
N ASP A 608 -10.91 20.88 -20.35
CA ASP A 608 -11.00 21.96 -19.38
C ASP A 608 -12.28 21.85 -18.53
N ASP A 609 -12.28 22.50 -17.35
CA ASP A 609 -13.39 22.40 -16.40
C ASP A 609 -14.71 22.98 -16.98
N ALA A 610 -14.63 23.87 -17.97
CA ALA A 610 -15.79 24.40 -18.67
C ALA A 610 -16.43 23.34 -19.58
N THR A 611 -15.65 22.69 -20.44
CA THR A 611 -16.13 21.62 -21.33
C THR A 611 -16.66 20.42 -20.55
N LYS A 612 -15.98 20.06 -19.44
CA LYS A 612 -16.45 19.00 -18.54
C LYS A 612 -17.85 19.29 -18.00
N ARG A 613 -18.08 20.52 -17.51
CA ARG A 613 -19.39 20.93 -16.97
C ARG A 613 -20.47 20.92 -18.04
N GLU A 614 -20.20 21.51 -19.20
CA GLU A 614 -21.16 21.57 -20.31
C GLU A 614 -21.54 20.16 -20.80
N THR A 615 -20.55 19.29 -21.00
CA THR A 615 -20.78 17.91 -21.44
C THR A 615 -21.61 17.14 -20.43
N MET A 616 -21.32 17.29 -19.14
CA MET A 616 -22.09 16.65 -18.08
C MET A 616 -23.51 17.21 -17.97
N GLU A 617 -23.72 18.51 -18.17
CA GLU A 617 -25.08 19.08 -18.21
C GLU A 617 -25.90 18.54 -19.39
N ARG A 618 -25.30 18.45 -20.58
CA ARG A 618 -25.94 17.85 -21.76
C ARG A 618 -26.29 16.39 -21.52
N PHE A 619 -25.38 15.64 -20.89
CA PHE A 619 -25.65 14.27 -20.49
C PHE A 619 -26.75 14.20 -19.43
N LEU A 620 -26.82 15.12 -18.46
CA LEU A 620 -27.86 15.20 -17.43
C LEU A 620 -29.27 15.53 -18.01
N ARG A 621 -29.34 16.40 -19.03
CA ARG A 621 -30.59 16.75 -19.72
C ARG A 621 -31.07 15.67 -20.69
N GLY A 622 -30.19 14.74 -21.07
CA GLY A 622 -30.51 13.67 -22.02
C GLY A 622 -30.23 14.02 -23.49
N ASP A 623 -29.56 15.15 -23.74
CA ASP A 623 -29.11 15.53 -25.10
C ASP A 623 -28.07 14.56 -25.64
N VAL A 624 -27.35 13.89 -24.75
CA VAL A 624 -26.38 12.83 -25.02
C VAL A 624 -26.83 11.59 -24.26
N GLN A 625 -26.87 10.43 -24.93
CA GLN A 625 -27.31 9.17 -24.31
C GLN A 625 -26.14 8.29 -23.89
N VAL A 626 -24.98 8.41 -24.55
CA VAL A 626 -23.77 7.65 -24.23
C VAL A 626 -22.59 8.57 -23.98
N LEU A 627 -21.97 8.44 -22.81
CA LEU A 627 -20.75 9.16 -22.45
C LEU A 627 -19.55 8.21 -22.48
N VAL A 628 -18.61 8.45 -23.40
CA VAL A 628 -17.35 7.70 -23.48
C VAL A 628 -16.27 8.50 -22.75
N ALA A 629 -15.68 7.93 -21.70
CA ALA A 629 -14.73 8.67 -20.88
C ALA A 629 -13.59 7.81 -20.36
N THR A 630 -12.58 8.47 -19.80
CA THR A 630 -11.60 7.80 -18.94
C THR A 630 -12.10 7.68 -17.49
N THR A 631 -11.21 7.35 -16.56
CA THR A 631 -11.43 7.34 -15.10
C THR A 631 -11.91 8.67 -14.53
N VAL A 632 -12.07 9.73 -15.33
CA VAL A 632 -12.64 11.01 -14.88
C VAL A 632 -14.08 10.86 -14.34
N ILE A 633 -14.84 9.86 -14.79
CA ILE A 633 -16.18 9.56 -14.24
C ILE A 633 -16.10 9.12 -12.75
N GLU A 634 -14.94 8.65 -12.27
CA GLU A 634 -14.72 8.38 -10.83
C GLU A 634 -15.00 9.61 -9.96
N VAL A 635 -14.97 10.83 -10.53
CA VAL A 635 -15.21 12.08 -9.81
C VAL A 635 -16.70 12.45 -9.82
N GLY A 636 -17.42 11.81 -8.89
CA GLY A 636 -18.62 12.27 -8.17
C GLY A 636 -19.87 12.81 -8.91
N VAL A 637 -19.95 12.86 -10.23
CA VAL A 637 -21.22 13.23 -10.90
C VAL A 637 -22.20 12.05 -10.82
N ASP A 638 -23.42 12.36 -10.40
CA ASP A 638 -24.52 11.40 -10.24
C ASP A 638 -25.59 11.67 -11.29
N VAL A 639 -25.94 10.64 -12.07
CA VAL A 639 -26.95 10.73 -13.12
C VAL A 639 -28.02 9.67 -12.85
N PRO A 640 -29.19 10.03 -12.29
CA PRO A 640 -30.22 9.07 -11.91
C PRO A 640 -30.69 8.17 -13.06
N GLN A 641 -30.73 8.69 -14.28
CA GLN A 641 -31.12 7.95 -15.48
C GLN A 641 -30.01 7.06 -16.07
N ALA A 642 -28.81 7.03 -15.47
CA ALA A 642 -27.73 6.16 -15.92
C ALA A 642 -27.90 4.74 -15.35
N SER A 643 -28.16 3.78 -16.23
CA SER A 643 -28.46 2.39 -15.86
C SER A 643 -27.42 1.38 -16.34
N CYS A 644 -26.61 1.72 -17.36
CA CYS A 644 -25.58 0.84 -17.89
C CYS A 644 -24.20 1.47 -17.77
N ILE A 645 -23.22 0.68 -17.35
CA ILE A 645 -21.80 1.03 -17.45
C ILE A 645 -21.03 -0.10 -18.15
N VAL A 646 -20.16 0.27 -19.08
CA VAL A 646 -19.25 -0.63 -19.78
C VAL A 646 -17.83 -0.19 -19.46
N ILE A 647 -16.98 -1.11 -19.03
CA ILE A 647 -15.58 -0.84 -18.70
C ILE A 647 -14.71 -1.70 -19.63
N PHE A 648 -14.00 -1.06 -20.55
CA PHE A 648 -13.02 -1.71 -21.42
C PHE A 648 -11.70 -1.91 -20.70
N ASP A 649 -10.99 -3.00 -21.02
CA ASP A 649 -9.71 -3.39 -20.39
C ASP A 649 -9.82 -3.47 -18.86
N ALA A 650 -10.94 -4.03 -18.36
CA ALA A 650 -11.27 -4.12 -16.94
C ALA A 650 -10.20 -4.87 -16.12
N ASP A 651 -9.45 -5.77 -16.76
CA ASP A 651 -8.31 -6.50 -16.21
C ASP A 651 -7.17 -5.58 -15.70
N ARG A 652 -7.09 -4.34 -16.20
CA ARG A 652 -6.07 -3.36 -15.80
C ARG A 652 -6.49 -2.43 -14.67
N PHE A 653 -7.76 -2.43 -14.29
CA PHE A 653 -8.26 -1.54 -13.23
C PHE A 653 -8.06 -2.14 -11.84
N GLY A 654 -7.91 -1.28 -10.84
CA GLY A 654 -7.99 -1.63 -9.42
C GLY A 654 -9.37 -2.19 -9.05
N LEU A 655 -9.49 -3.10 -8.07
CA LEU A 655 -10.83 -3.54 -7.64
C LEU A 655 -11.63 -2.39 -7.00
N ALA A 656 -10.95 -1.53 -6.24
CA ALA A 656 -11.53 -0.31 -5.70
C ALA A 656 -12.04 0.64 -6.81
N GLN A 657 -11.28 0.79 -7.91
CA GLN A 657 -11.69 1.61 -9.06
C GLN A 657 -12.89 1.01 -9.78
N LEU A 658 -12.87 -0.30 -10.05
CA LEU A 658 -14.01 -1.01 -10.66
C LEU A 658 -15.26 -0.88 -9.79
N HIS A 659 -15.11 -0.96 -8.46
CA HIS A 659 -16.19 -0.76 -7.51
C HIS A 659 -16.76 0.66 -7.56
N GLN A 660 -15.90 1.69 -7.57
CA GLN A 660 -16.30 3.09 -7.68
C GLN A 660 -17.01 3.37 -9.01
N LEU A 661 -16.46 2.90 -10.13
CA LEU A 661 -17.05 3.03 -11.46
C LEU A 661 -18.40 2.32 -11.53
N ARG A 662 -18.51 1.08 -11.02
CA ARG A 662 -19.78 0.35 -10.91
C ARG A 662 -20.81 1.14 -10.13
N GLY A 663 -20.43 1.78 -9.02
CA GLY A 663 -21.30 2.62 -8.19
C GLY A 663 -21.83 3.90 -8.86
N ARG A 664 -21.42 4.21 -10.09
CA ARG A 664 -21.90 5.36 -10.88
C ARG A 664 -23.26 5.14 -11.52
N VAL A 665 -23.75 3.90 -11.57
CA VAL A 665 -25.08 3.56 -12.10
C VAL A 665 -26.01 3.06 -11.00
N GLY A 666 -27.31 2.99 -11.30
CA GLY A 666 -28.31 2.44 -10.37
C GLY A 666 -28.69 3.38 -9.24
N ARG A 667 -28.77 4.67 -9.55
CA ARG A 667 -29.14 5.74 -8.60
C ARG A 667 -30.63 6.08 -8.68
N GLY A 668 -31.28 5.89 -9.83
CA GLY A 668 -32.70 6.19 -10.05
C GLY A 668 -33.70 5.07 -9.71
N GLY A 669 -33.32 4.05 -8.93
CA GLY A 669 -34.21 2.93 -8.57
C GLY A 669 -34.54 1.96 -9.72
N THR A 670 -33.97 2.17 -10.91
CA THR A 670 -34.09 1.29 -12.07
C THR A 670 -33.14 0.10 -11.96
N ASN A 671 -33.46 -1.00 -12.66
CA ASN A 671 -32.49 -2.09 -12.84
C ASN A 671 -31.25 -1.53 -13.54
N SER A 672 -30.07 -1.92 -13.07
CA SER A 672 -28.79 -1.42 -13.57
C SER A 672 -27.80 -2.54 -13.83
N TRP A 673 -26.91 -2.32 -14.79
CA TRP A 673 -25.98 -3.32 -15.32
C TRP A 673 -24.57 -2.75 -15.42
N ALA A 674 -23.60 -3.56 -15.03
CA ALA A 674 -22.18 -3.28 -15.22
C ALA A 674 -21.55 -4.39 -16.07
N PHE A 675 -20.91 -4.01 -17.17
CA PHE A 675 -20.23 -4.93 -18.09
C PHE A 675 -18.73 -4.68 -18.02
N LEU A 676 -17.99 -5.70 -17.57
CA LEU A 676 -16.54 -5.66 -17.41
C LEU A 676 -15.91 -6.41 -18.58
N ILE A 677 -15.39 -5.68 -19.56
CA ILE A 677 -14.77 -6.27 -20.75
C ILE A 677 -13.30 -6.52 -20.47
N ALA A 678 -12.87 -7.77 -20.61
CA ALA A 678 -11.50 -8.18 -20.40
C ALA A 678 -11.02 -9.12 -21.50
N GLN A 679 -9.71 -9.22 -21.67
CA GLN A 679 -9.07 -10.33 -22.41
C GLN A 679 -8.14 -11.03 -21.43
N THR A 680 -8.62 -12.11 -20.82
CA THR A 680 -7.83 -12.88 -19.84
C THR A 680 -7.81 -14.35 -20.23
N ASP A 681 -6.63 -14.95 -20.19
CA ASP A 681 -6.51 -16.41 -20.19
C ASP A 681 -6.97 -16.95 -18.83
N GLY A 682 -7.57 -18.15 -18.84
CA GLY A 682 -8.44 -18.73 -17.81
C GLY A 682 -7.93 -18.85 -16.36
N ASP A 683 -6.68 -18.50 -16.10
CA ASP A 683 -5.98 -18.76 -14.83
C ASP A 683 -5.09 -17.60 -14.34
N THR A 684 -5.45 -16.37 -14.71
CA THR A 684 -4.69 -15.16 -14.32
C THR A 684 -5.26 -14.52 -13.04
N LEU A 685 -4.38 -13.89 -12.24
CA LEU A 685 -4.77 -13.07 -11.08
C LEU A 685 -5.80 -11.98 -11.45
N ALA A 686 -5.71 -11.42 -12.66
CA ALA A 686 -6.67 -10.44 -13.17
C ALA A 686 -8.09 -11.02 -13.28
N GLN A 687 -8.24 -12.28 -13.67
CA GLN A 687 -9.53 -12.93 -13.76
C GLN A 687 -10.11 -13.24 -12.37
N GLU A 688 -9.28 -13.65 -11.41
CA GLU A 688 -9.71 -13.83 -10.03
C GLU A 688 -10.25 -12.52 -9.44
N ARG A 689 -9.54 -11.41 -9.70
CA ARG A 689 -9.98 -10.06 -9.34
C ARG A 689 -11.34 -9.73 -9.98
N LEU A 690 -11.52 -9.93 -11.28
CA LEU A 690 -12.80 -9.64 -11.95
C LEU A 690 -13.96 -10.48 -11.39
N LYS A 691 -13.73 -11.76 -11.06
CA LYS A 691 -14.72 -12.63 -10.42
C LYS A 691 -15.17 -12.11 -9.05
N VAL A 692 -14.29 -11.45 -8.30
CA VAL A 692 -14.65 -10.83 -7.01
C VAL A 692 -15.67 -9.70 -7.22
N VAL A 693 -15.46 -8.82 -8.21
CA VAL A 693 -16.38 -7.70 -8.51
C VAL A 693 -17.70 -8.20 -9.09
N GLU A 694 -17.67 -9.30 -9.83
CA GLU A 694 -18.86 -9.93 -10.40
C GLU A 694 -19.78 -10.51 -9.32
N ASN A 695 -19.21 -11.24 -8.35
CA ASN A 695 -19.97 -12.00 -7.36
C ASN A 695 -20.32 -11.21 -6.09
N SER A 696 -19.55 -10.17 -5.76
CA SER A 696 -19.80 -9.36 -4.56
C SER A 696 -20.31 -7.97 -4.92
N LEU A 697 -21.40 -7.56 -4.28
CA LEU A 697 -21.81 -6.15 -4.26
C LEU A 697 -21.21 -5.39 -3.09
N ASP A 698 -20.87 -6.10 -2.01
CA ASP A 698 -20.32 -5.54 -0.79
C ASP A 698 -18.90 -5.03 -1.02
N GLY A 699 -18.73 -3.71 -0.93
CA GLY A 699 -17.43 -3.09 -1.13
C GLY A 699 -16.39 -3.49 -0.06
N ALA A 700 -16.80 -3.89 1.15
CA ALA A 700 -15.89 -4.37 2.20
C ALA A 700 -15.27 -5.72 1.83
N VAL A 701 -16.09 -6.62 1.29
CA VAL A 701 -15.62 -7.90 0.74
C VAL A 701 -14.68 -7.67 -0.45
N ILE A 702 -15.02 -6.73 -1.33
CA ILE A 702 -14.17 -6.40 -2.49
C ILE A 702 -12.83 -5.85 -2.03
N ALA A 703 -12.80 -4.94 -1.05
CA ALA A 703 -11.55 -4.35 -0.58
C ALA A 703 -10.68 -5.32 0.21
N GLN A 704 -11.29 -6.22 0.99
CA GLN A 704 -10.59 -7.32 1.64
C GLN A 704 -9.89 -8.20 0.60
N LYS A 705 -10.63 -8.61 -0.44
CA LYS A 705 -10.09 -9.41 -1.55
C LYS A 705 -9.08 -8.64 -2.40
N ASP A 706 -9.25 -7.34 -2.60
CA ASP A 706 -8.25 -6.49 -3.28
C ASP A 706 -6.94 -6.46 -2.52
N LEU A 707 -7.00 -6.40 -1.19
CA LEU A 707 -5.82 -6.32 -0.36
C LEU A 707 -5.13 -7.69 -0.20
N GLU A 708 -5.90 -8.79 -0.19
CA GLU A 708 -5.39 -10.17 -0.29
C GLU A 708 -4.70 -10.43 -1.64
N LEU A 709 -5.39 -10.14 -2.75
CA LEU A 709 -4.90 -10.43 -4.10
C LEU A 709 -3.73 -9.54 -4.53
N ARG A 710 -3.58 -8.36 -3.91
CA ARG A 710 -2.48 -7.44 -4.22
C ARG A 710 -1.19 -7.74 -3.46
N ASN A 711 -1.12 -8.76 -2.60
CA ASN A 711 0.06 -9.07 -1.77
C ASN A 711 0.74 -7.77 -1.29
N VAL A 712 0.08 -7.03 -0.38
CA VAL A 712 0.31 -5.66 0.14
C VAL A 712 1.70 -4.99 -0.01
N GLY A 713 2.80 -5.74 -0.13
CA GLY A 713 4.12 -5.23 -0.49
C GLY A 713 4.18 -4.39 -1.78
N ASP A 714 3.25 -4.54 -2.73
CA ASP A 714 3.26 -3.78 -4.00
C ASP A 714 2.29 -2.59 -4.03
N VAL A 715 1.38 -2.48 -3.04
CA VAL A 715 0.49 -1.29 -2.90
C VAL A 715 1.26 -0.06 -2.39
N LEU A 716 2.50 -0.28 -1.95
CA LEU A 716 3.46 0.72 -1.49
C LEU A 716 4.78 0.65 -2.30
N GLY A 717 4.74 0.00 -3.47
CA GLY A 717 5.87 -0.13 -4.39
C GLY A 717 6.02 1.11 -5.29
N ASP A 718 6.93 2.00 -4.91
CA ASP A 718 7.74 2.97 -5.68
C ASP A 718 7.14 3.83 -6.82
N SER A 719 5.87 3.68 -7.22
CA SER A 719 5.42 4.16 -8.53
C SER A 719 4.24 5.13 -8.54
N GLN A 720 3.61 5.48 -7.41
CA GLN A 720 2.57 6.52 -7.40
C GLN A 720 2.77 7.73 -6.48
N SER A 721 3.80 7.72 -5.65
CA SER A 721 4.37 8.91 -5.01
C SER A 721 5.53 8.41 -4.16
N GLY A 722 6.74 8.95 -4.33
CA GLY A 722 7.90 8.52 -3.55
C GLY A 722 7.58 8.47 -2.05
N GLY A 723 7.63 7.27 -1.47
CA GLY A 723 7.24 7.03 -0.09
C GLY A 723 7.10 5.54 0.18
N SER A 724 8.21 4.87 0.49
CA SER A 724 8.21 3.52 1.05
C SER A 724 7.38 3.50 2.34
N SER A 725 6.51 2.51 2.55
CA SER A 725 5.81 2.33 3.82
C SER A 725 6.79 2.20 4.99
N SER A 726 6.42 2.73 6.16
CA SER A 726 7.19 2.55 7.39
C SER A 726 7.21 1.12 7.92
N LEU A 727 6.29 0.27 7.44
CA LEU A 727 6.20 -1.16 7.77
C LEU A 727 7.08 -1.99 6.81
N LYS A 728 8.00 -2.79 7.36
CA LYS A 728 8.94 -3.66 6.64
C LYS A 728 8.50 -5.12 6.58
N LEU A 729 7.92 -5.66 7.66
CA LEU A 729 7.54 -7.08 7.78
C LEU A 729 6.03 -7.29 7.99
N LEU A 730 5.36 -6.35 8.64
CA LEU A 730 3.97 -6.46 9.03
C LEU A 730 3.04 -6.32 7.82
N ARG A 731 2.23 -7.35 7.57
CA ARG A 731 1.23 -7.39 6.52
C ARG A 731 -0.13 -7.13 7.14
N VAL A 732 -0.65 -5.92 6.98
CA VAL A 732 -1.82 -5.42 7.75
C VAL A 732 -3.08 -6.31 7.70
N VAL A 733 -3.29 -7.02 6.59
CA VAL A 733 -4.43 -7.94 6.44
C VAL A 733 -4.14 -9.32 6.99
N GLU A 734 -3.05 -9.92 6.54
CA GLU A 734 -2.66 -11.28 6.95
C GLU A 734 -2.42 -11.34 8.46
N ASP A 735 -1.87 -10.27 9.02
CA ASP A 735 -1.47 -10.15 10.42
C ASP A 735 -2.49 -9.39 11.28
N ALA A 736 -3.75 -9.29 10.83
CA ALA A 736 -4.81 -8.59 11.55
C ALA A 736 -4.96 -9.03 13.02
N LYS A 737 -4.77 -10.34 13.29
CA LYS A 737 -4.79 -10.90 14.65
C LYS A 737 -3.63 -10.37 15.50
N ILE A 738 -2.42 -10.38 14.96
CA ILE A 738 -1.22 -9.85 15.62
C ILE A 738 -1.41 -8.37 15.96
N ILE A 739 -1.99 -7.61 15.04
CA ILE A 739 -2.27 -6.18 15.24
C ILE A 739 -3.27 -5.97 16.38
N ALA A 740 -4.39 -6.71 16.39
CA ALA A 740 -5.39 -6.63 17.45
C ALA A 740 -4.79 -6.99 18.82
N GLU A 741 -4.05 -8.10 18.90
CA GLU A 741 -3.36 -8.53 20.12
C GLU A 741 -2.33 -7.51 20.61
N SER A 742 -1.52 -6.97 19.68
CA SER A 742 -0.52 -5.95 20.01
C SER A 742 -1.15 -4.65 20.50
N ARG A 743 -2.35 -4.31 20.01
CA ARG A 743 -3.11 -3.12 20.45
C ARG A 743 -3.63 -3.28 21.88
N GLU A 744 -4.12 -4.46 22.24
CA GLU A 744 -4.54 -4.75 23.62
C GLU A 744 -3.35 -4.62 24.58
N ASP A 745 -2.22 -5.24 24.24
CA ASP A 745 -0.99 -5.17 25.04
C ASP A 745 -0.45 -3.74 25.10
N ALA A 746 -0.49 -2.98 24.00
CA ALA A 746 -0.07 -1.58 23.96
C ALA A 746 -0.97 -0.68 24.83
N ALA A 747 -2.28 -0.93 24.83
CA ALA A 747 -3.22 -0.21 25.67
C ALA A 747 -3.02 -0.50 27.16
N GLU A 748 -2.60 -1.72 27.53
CA GLU A 748 -2.22 -2.08 28.90
C GLU A 748 -1.00 -1.26 29.36
N ILE A 749 0.06 -1.20 28.55
CA ILE A 749 1.27 -0.42 28.86
C ILE A 749 0.99 1.08 28.97
N LEU A 750 0.17 1.64 28.07
CA LEU A 750 -0.14 3.07 28.08
C LEU A 750 -1.09 3.49 29.20
N ARG A 751 -1.87 2.57 29.80
CA ARG A 751 -2.64 2.89 31.01
C ARG A 751 -1.73 3.17 32.20
N ASP A 752 -0.61 2.44 32.29
CA ASP A 752 0.35 2.58 33.39
C ASP A 752 1.32 3.76 33.15
N ASP A 753 1.79 3.95 31.91
CA ASP A 753 2.75 5.01 31.56
C ASP A 753 2.51 5.55 30.13
N VAL A 754 1.72 6.62 30.02
CA VAL A 754 1.39 7.28 28.74
C VAL A 754 2.63 7.81 28.02
N HIS A 755 3.64 8.29 28.76
CA HIS A 755 4.84 8.91 28.20
C HIS A 755 6.00 7.94 27.97
N LEU A 756 5.80 6.66 28.31
CA LEU A 756 6.82 5.59 28.19
C LEU A 756 8.13 5.96 28.90
N THR A 757 8.06 6.71 30.00
CA THR A 757 9.23 7.11 30.79
C THR A 757 10.01 5.91 31.32
N SER A 758 9.31 4.82 31.63
CA SER A 758 9.88 3.55 32.08
C SER A 758 10.46 2.70 30.93
N TRP A 759 10.12 3.03 29.67
CA TRP A 759 10.40 2.21 28.48
C TRP A 759 11.13 3.03 27.40
N THR A 760 12.35 3.48 27.70
CA THR A 760 13.12 4.40 26.83
C THR A 760 13.37 3.88 25.41
N ASN A 761 13.67 2.59 25.24
CA ASN A 761 13.89 1.99 23.92
C ASN A 761 12.59 1.94 23.09
N LEU A 762 11.46 1.65 23.74
CA LEU A 762 10.14 1.67 23.10
C LEU A 762 9.77 3.10 22.70
N ALA A 763 9.98 4.07 23.58
CA ALA A 763 9.76 5.49 23.29
C ALA A 763 10.60 5.96 22.09
N GLY A 764 11.88 5.56 22.02
CA GLY A 764 12.74 5.83 20.88
C GLY A 764 12.20 5.22 19.57
N ALA A 765 11.83 3.94 19.59
CA ALA A 765 11.29 3.25 18.43
C ALA A 765 9.97 3.85 17.92
N VAL A 766 9.08 4.24 18.84
CA VAL A 766 7.82 4.93 18.52
C VAL A 766 8.08 6.31 17.92
N LEU A 767 9.06 7.03 18.45
CA LEU A 767 9.48 8.33 17.93
C LEU A 767 10.12 8.19 16.54
N ASP A 768 10.92 7.15 16.29
CA ASP A 768 11.48 6.87 14.97
C ASP A 768 10.40 6.43 13.98
N PHE A 769 9.40 5.66 14.42
CA PHE A 769 8.25 5.27 13.59
C PHE A 769 7.42 6.50 13.18
N THR A 770 7.06 7.35 14.14
CA THR A 770 6.33 8.60 13.88
C THR A 770 7.15 9.59 13.03
N ARG A 771 8.47 9.64 13.24
CA ARG A 771 9.38 10.49 12.47
C ARG A 771 9.70 9.96 11.10
N GLY A 772 9.79 8.65 10.88
CA GLY A 772 10.00 8.05 9.56
C GLY A 772 8.83 8.36 8.63
N GLY A 773 7.62 8.39 9.18
CA GLY A 773 6.45 8.97 8.50
C GLY A 773 6.55 10.47 8.26
N SER A 774 7.38 11.20 9.03
CA SER A 774 7.57 12.67 8.96
C SER A 774 8.81 13.18 8.21
N ALA A 775 9.90 12.42 8.10
CA ALA A 775 11.08 12.80 7.31
C ALA A 775 10.77 12.71 5.80
N GLN A 776 9.81 11.84 5.44
CA GLN A 776 9.13 11.83 4.14
C GLN A 776 8.25 13.09 3.91
N ILE A 777 7.98 13.91 4.94
CA ILE A 777 7.09 15.09 4.87
C ILE A 777 7.84 16.38 4.47
N VAL A 778 9.17 16.39 4.40
CA VAL A 778 9.95 17.60 4.05
C VAL A 778 10.64 17.50 2.68
N SER A 779 10.84 16.30 2.13
CA SER A 779 11.38 16.12 0.78
C SER A 779 10.29 15.81 -0.24
N ASN A 780 9.51 16.83 -0.60
CA ASN A 780 8.96 17.07 -1.93
C ASN A 780 8.35 18.47 -2.02
#